data_AF-A0ABD3MUE3-F1
#
_entry.id   AF-A0ABD3MUE3-F1
#
_cell.length_a   1.000
_cell.length_b   1.000
_cell.length_c   1.000
_cell.angle_alpha   90.00
_cell.angle_beta   90.00
_cell.angle_gamma   90.00
#
_symmetry.space_group_name_H-M   'P 1'
#
loop_
_entity.id
_entity.type
_entity.pdbx_description
1 polymer ?
#
loop_
_entity_poly.entity_id
_entity_poly.type
_entity_poly.pdbx_seq_one_letter_code
_entity_poly.pdbx_strand_id
1 'polypeptide(L)'
;MAKTKSNRRGGGNRGSVWTNADHDARTAKRLASMNKKRLRDDNDDGTRRKEKRQRRREDGPPRRTRPGRRSGGDAAARRLSTRVPDGAYKRTHLAHDDVGRARLRLVAARLQRKADALRTRLEDWDPLEDAERRREGGDDYDHDDYDHDDDDGPTSSSSSTSAVVRRMELDAANRRADVEARERAASELAALQARHGVNSSTHRRKSNLRRRPRPGPEGWKLRGAARPAHEVYDFDVRHVDVHRMALDEANARARRVVNVIEACRGRFASDDGDGDVDDGGGKAVRGTALAPPQPQCRRYLSLLTQLGSIQLHRGNHSSARKAFLEAIELEGYDNPNSITNARYRLMNMYLSCNRPNSARGLWEKLRYDDSAWIRYSAALIEYVSWNLLGERGSTAEIAEAALARAIRGNVYVAYLLGWSQTFEKAMEYTDEVVESGIMVGKESGSLLEAIEYGCRCYSSSSAAGNGKEMPGNDDDDDDKDVGMAMWLGTEGSLDWVRSVVLRVLNGDNDDGEEGWGRRSDRSGTAKLTKADLLCWEGRLNEEEEEFERQDRKKKGDGSLTKKDEAQAENESDDDDGDDCDDASGQGDDDDDFVDPDVPMYAGMFRTAMDWLQDAGEFLKEPSFDYVRRTRDETSGEEDDATSVGGDNEEEEKGDSGTSVHDDDHSSEDNDSSSNSSA
;
A
#
# COMPACT_ATOMS: atom_id res chain seq x y z
N MET A 1 -49.16 -41.68 -30.78
CA MET A 1 -48.07 -42.67 -30.85
C MET A 1 -46.76 -41.95 -31.13
N ALA A 2 -45.95 -41.68 -30.11
CA ALA A 2 -44.63 -41.07 -30.26
C ALA A 2 -43.65 -41.88 -29.41
N LYS A 3 -42.64 -42.48 -30.06
CA LYS A 3 -41.63 -43.35 -29.44
C LYS A 3 -40.53 -42.49 -28.82
N THR A 4 -40.44 -42.47 -27.49
CA THR A 4 -39.30 -41.91 -26.75
C THR A 4 -38.20 -42.98 -26.64
N LYS A 5 -37.04 -42.71 -27.24
CA LYS A 5 -35.82 -43.53 -27.11
C LYS A 5 -35.21 -43.27 -25.72
N SER A 6 -35.35 -44.23 -24.81
CA SER A 6 -34.60 -44.24 -23.55
C SER A 6 -33.17 -44.76 -23.79
N ASN A 7 -32.16 -43.91 -23.64
CA ASN A 7 -30.77 -44.34 -23.55
C ASN A 7 -30.44 -44.66 -22.09
N ARG A 8 -30.68 -45.91 -21.67
CA ARG A 8 -30.11 -46.46 -20.43
C ARG A 8 -28.62 -46.73 -20.68
N ARG A 9 -27.74 -45.90 -20.13
CA ARG A 9 -26.35 -46.30 -19.85
C ARG A 9 -26.25 -46.63 -18.37
N GLY A 10 -26.37 -47.91 -18.05
CA GLY A 10 -25.96 -48.44 -16.77
C GLY A 10 -24.43 -48.46 -16.68
N GLY A 11 -23.90 -48.06 -15.54
CA GLY A 11 -22.49 -48.16 -15.20
C GLY A 11 -22.38 -48.31 -13.69
N GLY A 12 -22.15 -49.55 -13.25
CA GLY A 12 -22.07 -49.94 -11.85
C GLY A 12 -20.91 -49.25 -11.13
N ASN A 13 -21.20 -48.82 -9.91
CA ASN A 13 -20.25 -48.32 -8.94
C ASN A 13 -19.45 -49.52 -8.39
N ARG A 14 -18.23 -49.74 -8.89
CA ARG A 14 -17.20 -50.55 -8.23
C ARG A 14 -15.96 -49.69 -8.13
N GLY A 15 -15.45 -49.54 -6.91
CA GLY A 15 -14.25 -48.78 -6.60
C GLY A 15 -13.07 -49.25 -7.44
N SER A 16 -12.75 -48.47 -8.47
CA SER A 16 -11.53 -48.63 -9.26
C SER A 16 -10.47 -47.78 -8.59
N VAL A 17 -9.47 -48.43 -7.99
CA VAL A 17 -8.19 -47.80 -7.63
C VAL A 17 -7.60 -47.23 -8.92
N TRP A 18 -7.37 -45.93 -8.96
CA TRP A 18 -6.80 -45.27 -10.15
C TRP A 18 -5.34 -45.69 -10.26
N THR A 19 -4.97 -46.28 -11.39
CA THR A 19 -3.58 -46.63 -11.67
C THR A 19 -2.83 -45.38 -12.11
N ASN A 20 -1.52 -45.31 -11.84
CA ASN A 20 -0.66 -44.20 -12.33
C ASN A 20 -0.76 -44.02 -13.86
N ALA A 21 -1.05 -45.09 -14.61
CA ALA A 21 -1.28 -45.03 -16.05
C ALA A 21 -2.51 -44.18 -16.43
N ASP A 22 -3.59 -44.20 -15.63
CA ASP A 22 -4.78 -43.38 -15.86
C ASP A 22 -4.51 -41.90 -15.57
N HIS A 23 -3.67 -41.61 -14.58
CA HIS A 23 -3.22 -40.26 -14.27
C HIS A 23 -2.36 -39.70 -15.42
N ASP A 24 -1.41 -40.48 -15.94
CA ASP A 24 -0.57 -40.07 -17.07
C ASP A 24 -1.36 -39.87 -18.36
N ALA A 25 -2.34 -40.74 -18.64
CA ALA A 25 -3.21 -40.60 -19.80
C ALA A 25 -4.07 -39.32 -19.75
N ARG A 26 -4.51 -38.91 -18.56
CA ARG A 26 -5.24 -37.64 -18.37
C ARG A 26 -4.32 -36.43 -18.47
N THR A 27 -3.11 -36.53 -17.92
CA THR A 27 -2.09 -35.47 -18.01
C THR A 27 -1.68 -35.23 -19.46
N ALA A 28 -1.47 -36.30 -20.23
CA ALA A 28 -1.20 -36.24 -21.67
C ALA A 28 -2.36 -35.62 -22.46
N LYS A 29 -3.62 -35.98 -22.15
CA LYS A 29 -4.80 -35.34 -22.77
C LYS A 29 -4.91 -33.85 -22.44
N ARG A 30 -4.56 -33.44 -21.22
CA ARG A 30 -4.56 -32.04 -20.78
C ARG A 30 -3.49 -31.23 -21.52
N LEU A 31 -2.28 -31.79 -21.67
CA LEU A 31 -1.20 -31.20 -22.46
C LEU A 31 -1.57 -31.08 -23.95
N ALA A 32 -2.16 -32.12 -24.54
CA ALA A 32 -2.62 -32.10 -25.93
C ALA A 32 -3.72 -31.05 -26.16
N SER A 33 -4.64 -30.89 -25.20
CA SER A 33 -5.69 -29.86 -25.24
C SER A 33 -5.10 -28.45 -25.17
N MET A 34 -4.11 -28.21 -24.30
CA MET A 34 -3.44 -26.90 -24.20
C MET A 34 -2.66 -26.56 -25.48
N ASN A 35 -1.94 -27.53 -26.05
CA ASN A 35 -1.24 -27.31 -27.33
C ASN A 35 -2.21 -27.02 -28.47
N LYS A 36 -3.37 -27.69 -28.51
CA LYS A 36 -4.42 -27.41 -29.50
C LYS A 36 -5.03 -26.01 -29.35
N LYS A 37 -5.13 -25.49 -28.12
CA LYS A 37 -5.58 -24.11 -27.87
C LYS A 37 -4.54 -23.09 -28.36
N ARG A 38 -3.25 -23.28 -28.03
CA ARG A 38 -2.15 -22.43 -28.51
C ARG A 38 -2.10 -22.38 -30.04
N LEU A 39 -2.28 -23.53 -30.71
CA LEU A 39 -2.29 -23.59 -32.17
C LEU A 39 -3.48 -22.84 -32.82
N ARG A 40 -4.59 -22.65 -32.09
CA ARG A 40 -5.72 -21.82 -32.56
C ARG A 40 -5.42 -20.35 -32.38
N ASP A 41 -4.87 -19.97 -31.24
CA ASP A 41 -4.52 -18.58 -30.94
C ASP A 41 -3.44 -18.05 -31.92
N ASP A 42 -2.46 -18.88 -32.29
CA ASP A 42 -1.44 -18.54 -33.31
C ASP A 42 -2.02 -18.37 -34.72
N ASN A 43 -3.05 -19.15 -35.08
CA ASN A 43 -3.74 -19.03 -36.37
C ASN A 43 -4.61 -17.77 -36.44
N ASP A 44 -5.25 -17.39 -35.32
CA ASP A 44 -6.07 -16.18 -35.24
C ASP A 44 -5.22 -14.90 -35.28
N ASP A 45 -4.03 -14.88 -34.68
CA ASP A 45 -3.12 -13.73 -34.82
C ASP A 45 -2.51 -13.66 -36.24
N GLY A 46 -2.24 -14.81 -36.86
CA GLY A 46 -1.79 -14.89 -38.26
C GLY A 46 -2.80 -14.33 -39.26
N THR A 47 -4.10 -14.60 -39.06
CA THR A 47 -5.18 -14.07 -39.92
C THR A 47 -5.40 -12.57 -39.71
N ARG A 48 -5.39 -12.08 -38.46
CA ARG A 48 -5.47 -10.64 -38.14
C ARG A 48 -4.29 -9.85 -38.70
N ARG A 49 -3.07 -10.37 -38.64
CA ARG A 49 -1.88 -9.73 -39.24
C ARG A 49 -1.95 -9.69 -40.77
N LYS A 50 -2.50 -10.72 -41.41
CA LYS A 50 -2.74 -10.71 -42.88
C LYS A 50 -3.79 -9.68 -43.27
N GLU A 51 -4.91 -9.59 -42.54
CA GLU A 51 -5.95 -8.59 -42.80
C GLU A 51 -5.44 -7.15 -42.60
N LYS A 52 -4.66 -6.89 -41.53
CA LYS A 52 -4.05 -5.58 -41.28
C LYS A 52 -3.02 -5.19 -42.34
N ARG A 53 -2.28 -6.17 -42.89
CA ARG A 53 -1.37 -5.95 -44.04
C ARG A 53 -2.12 -5.69 -45.34
N GLN A 54 -3.27 -6.33 -45.55
CA GLN A 54 -4.09 -6.11 -46.74
C GLN A 54 -4.73 -4.71 -46.72
N ARG A 55 -5.26 -4.26 -45.57
CA ARG A 55 -5.78 -2.88 -45.40
C ARG A 55 -4.70 -1.82 -45.63
N ARG A 56 -3.46 -2.06 -45.18
CA ARG A 56 -2.34 -1.16 -45.45
C ARG A 56 -1.89 -1.12 -46.92
N ARG A 57 -2.28 -2.10 -47.74
CA ARG A 57 -2.00 -2.09 -49.19
C ARG A 57 -3.06 -1.36 -50.00
N GLU A 58 -4.28 -1.26 -49.49
CA GLU A 58 -5.40 -0.63 -50.20
C GLU A 58 -5.48 0.89 -49.98
N ASP A 59 -4.95 1.41 -48.86
CA ASP A 59 -5.04 2.86 -48.50
C ASP A 59 -3.71 3.65 -48.63
N GLY A 60 -2.69 3.10 -49.30
CA GLY A 60 -1.40 3.78 -49.49
C GLY A 60 -1.28 4.52 -50.83
N PRO A 61 -0.78 5.76 -50.89
CA PRO A 61 -0.55 6.46 -52.15
C PRO A 61 0.49 5.74 -53.02
N PRO A 62 0.36 5.78 -54.37
CA PRO A 62 1.20 5.00 -55.29
C PRO A 62 2.66 5.44 -55.21
N ARG A 63 3.51 4.63 -54.55
CA ARG A 63 4.95 4.86 -54.52
C ARG A 63 5.59 4.44 -55.83
N ARG A 64 6.34 5.39 -56.40
CA ARG A 64 7.20 5.26 -57.58
C ARG A 64 8.10 4.02 -57.50
N THR A 65 8.10 3.28 -58.59
CA THR A 65 8.93 2.12 -58.89
C THR A 65 10.43 2.47 -58.91
N ARG A 66 11.25 1.79 -58.11
CA ARG A 66 12.70 1.69 -58.31
C ARG A 66 13.04 0.34 -58.95
N PRO A 67 13.90 0.28 -59.98
CA PRO A 67 14.17 -0.95 -60.71
C PRO A 67 15.27 -1.79 -60.05
N GLY A 68 15.02 -3.09 -60.01
CA GLY A 68 15.98 -4.13 -60.42
C GLY A 68 17.24 -4.34 -59.59
N ARG A 69 17.25 -5.44 -58.82
CA ARG A 69 18.39 -6.36 -58.87
C ARG A 69 17.91 -7.81 -58.70
N ARG A 70 18.08 -8.56 -59.78
CA ARG A 70 17.91 -10.01 -59.90
C ARG A 70 19.24 -10.69 -59.61
N SER A 71 19.19 -11.75 -58.80
CA SER A 71 19.85 -13.06 -58.95
C SER A 71 19.84 -13.67 -57.55
N GLY A 72 19.30 -14.85 -57.28
CA GLY A 72 19.31 -16.07 -58.08
C GLY A 72 20.14 -17.08 -57.27
N GLY A 73 19.54 -18.21 -56.87
CA GLY A 73 20.29 -19.31 -56.26
C GLY A 73 19.54 -20.04 -55.16
N ASP A 74 19.04 -21.23 -55.53
CA ASP A 74 19.07 -22.43 -54.69
C ASP A 74 18.02 -22.60 -53.60
N ALA A 75 16.80 -22.82 -54.08
CA ALA A 75 15.85 -23.72 -53.44
C ALA A 75 16.21 -25.18 -53.78
N ALA A 76 16.94 -25.87 -52.90
CA ALA A 76 16.86 -27.31 -52.70
C ALA A 76 17.77 -27.77 -51.56
N ALA A 77 17.26 -28.67 -50.71
CA ALA A 77 18.01 -29.50 -49.77
C ALA A 77 18.58 -28.83 -48.50
N ARG A 78 17.70 -28.54 -47.53
CA ARG A 78 18.03 -28.78 -46.12
C ARG A 78 16.92 -29.59 -45.45
N ARG A 79 17.07 -30.90 -45.59
CA ARG A 79 16.40 -31.90 -44.75
C ARG A 79 16.89 -31.73 -43.32
N LEU A 80 15.95 -31.70 -42.38
CA LEU A 80 16.02 -32.29 -41.04
C LEU A 80 17.41 -32.32 -40.39
N SER A 81 17.83 -31.20 -39.80
CA SER A 81 18.56 -31.28 -38.53
C SER A 81 17.75 -30.50 -37.50
N THR A 82 17.01 -31.23 -36.68
CA THR A 82 16.47 -30.77 -35.40
C THR A 82 17.64 -30.44 -34.46
N ARG A 83 18.34 -29.34 -34.74
CA ARG A 83 19.18 -28.69 -33.74
C ARG A 83 18.24 -27.85 -32.90
N VAL A 84 17.95 -28.34 -31.70
CA VAL A 84 17.48 -27.49 -30.61
C VAL A 84 18.44 -26.29 -30.58
N PRO A 85 17.97 -25.04 -30.71
CA PRO A 85 18.84 -23.89 -30.68
C PRO A 85 19.66 -23.94 -29.37
N ASP A 86 20.98 -23.78 -29.43
CA ASP A 86 21.88 -23.79 -28.26
C ASP A 86 21.56 -22.70 -27.21
N GLY A 87 20.48 -21.92 -27.39
CA GLY A 87 19.90 -21.00 -26.41
C GLY A 87 18.58 -21.44 -25.77
N ALA A 88 18.08 -22.66 -26.02
CA ALA A 88 16.81 -23.12 -25.44
C ALA A 88 16.90 -23.38 -23.93
N TYR A 89 18.08 -23.79 -23.44
CA TYR A 89 18.34 -24.04 -22.01
C TYR A 89 18.44 -22.74 -21.19
N LYS A 90 18.81 -21.61 -21.81
CA LYS A 90 18.85 -20.32 -21.13
C LYS A 90 17.46 -19.71 -20.91
N ARG A 91 16.42 -20.14 -21.64
CA ARG A 91 15.04 -19.65 -21.44
C ARG A 91 14.29 -20.30 -20.29
N THR A 92 14.70 -21.49 -19.85
CA THR A 92 14.03 -22.16 -18.72
C THR A 92 14.48 -21.60 -17.38
N HIS A 93 15.72 -21.07 -17.28
CA HIS A 93 16.18 -20.41 -16.05
C HIS A 93 15.49 -19.05 -15.84
N LEU A 94 15.28 -18.25 -16.88
CA LEU A 94 14.49 -17.00 -16.84
C LEU A 94 13.00 -17.18 -16.48
N ALA A 95 12.47 -18.41 -16.52
CA ALA A 95 11.06 -18.66 -16.20
C ALA A 95 10.79 -18.70 -14.69
N HIS A 96 11.83 -18.89 -13.85
CA HIS A 96 11.68 -18.93 -12.40
C HIS A 96 11.53 -17.52 -11.80
N ASP A 97 12.20 -16.51 -12.35
CA ASP A 97 12.11 -15.12 -11.89
C ASP A 97 10.74 -14.47 -12.21
N ASP A 98 10.11 -14.93 -13.29
CA ASP A 98 8.75 -14.56 -13.64
C ASP A 98 7.71 -15.07 -12.61
N VAL A 99 8.01 -16.13 -11.84
CA VAL A 99 7.08 -16.69 -10.86
C VAL A 99 6.86 -15.73 -9.70
N GLY A 100 7.92 -15.08 -9.19
CA GLY A 100 7.81 -14.08 -8.13
C GLY A 100 6.95 -12.89 -8.55
N ARG A 101 7.26 -12.30 -9.71
CA ARG A 101 6.49 -11.19 -10.28
C ARG A 101 5.04 -11.57 -10.60
N ALA A 102 4.79 -12.79 -11.06
CA ALA A 102 3.43 -13.29 -11.30
C ALA A 102 2.63 -13.47 -10.01
N ARG A 103 3.26 -13.98 -8.93
CA ARG A 103 2.65 -14.06 -7.59
C ARG A 103 2.28 -12.68 -7.08
N LEU A 104 3.20 -11.71 -7.13
CA LEU A 104 2.94 -10.32 -6.72
C LEU A 104 1.80 -9.69 -7.53
N ARG A 105 1.71 -9.94 -8.84
CA ARG A 105 0.59 -9.49 -9.68
C ARG A 105 -0.75 -10.07 -9.22
N LEU A 106 -0.79 -11.36 -8.89
CA LEU A 106 -2.01 -12.03 -8.43
C LEU A 106 -2.44 -11.50 -7.05
N VAL A 107 -1.50 -11.33 -6.12
CA VAL A 107 -1.78 -10.76 -4.79
C VAL A 107 -2.29 -9.33 -4.93
N ALA A 108 -1.62 -8.49 -5.73
CA ALA A 108 -2.08 -7.12 -6.01
C ALA A 108 -3.51 -7.09 -6.58
N ALA A 109 -3.83 -7.97 -7.53
CA ALA A 109 -5.18 -8.05 -8.11
C ALA A 109 -6.23 -8.59 -7.11
N ARG A 110 -5.82 -9.42 -6.14
CA ARG A 110 -6.70 -9.86 -5.04
C ARG A 110 -6.97 -8.72 -4.06
N LEU A 111 -5.93 -7.98 -3.66
CA LEU A 111 -6.06 -6.82 -2.78
C LEU A 111 -6.87 -5.69 -3.42
N GLN A 112 -6.61 -5.37 -4.69
CA GLN A 112 -7.40 -4.39 -5.44
C GLN A 112 -8.89 -4.72 -5.40
N ARG A 113 -9.27 -5.98 -5.69
CA ARG A 113 -10.68 -6.40 -5.64
C ARG A 113 -11.29 -6.31 -4.24
N LYS A 114 -10.51 -6.61 -3.20
CA LYS A 114 -10.97 -6.44 -1.80
C LYS A 114 -11.16 -4.96 -1.45
N ALA A 115 -10.22 -4.11 -1.85
CA ALA A 115 -10.30 -2.67 -1.67
C ALA A 115 -11.52 -2.10 -2.43
N ASP A 116 -11.69 -2.43 -3.70
CA ASP A 116 -12.83 -1.98 -4.52
C ASP A 116 -14.17 -2.44 -3.93
N ALA A 117 -14.27 -3.67 -3.42
CA ALA A 117 -15.49 -4.16 -2.77
C ALA A 117 -15.83 -3.41 -1.48
N LEU A 118 -14.83 -3.12 -0.64
CA LEU A 118 -15.04 -2.30 0.56
C LEU A 118 -15.33 -0.84 0.20
N ARG A 119 -14.69 -0.30 -0.83
CA ARG A 119 -14.94 1.04 -1.35
C ARG A 119 -16.39 1.20 -1.78
N THR A 120 -16.90 0.32 -2.63
CA THR A 120 -18.32 0.35 -3.05
C THR A 120 -19.25 0.22 -1.85
N ARG A 121 -18.92 -0.61 -0.85
CA ARG A 121 -19.71 -0.69 0.39
C ARG A 121 -19.71 0.62 1.19
N LEU A 122 -18.58 1.32 1.26
CA LEU A 122 -18.47 2.60 1.97
C LEU A 122 -19.12 3.75 1.19
N GLU A 123 -19.14 3.69 -0.14
CA GLU A 123 -19.86 4.63 -1.01
C GLU A 123 -21.39 4.45 -0.88
N ASP A 124 -21.85 3.20 -0.76
CA ASP A 124 -23.27 2.84 -0.63
C ASP A 124 -23.67 2.46 0.82
N TRP A 125 -23.13 3.17 1.83
CA TRP A 125 -23.31 2.79 3.23
C TRP A 125 -24.71 3.14 3.77
N ASP A 126 -25.51 2.16 4.18
CA ASP A 126 -26.76 2.35 4.92
C ASP A 126 -26.55 2.01 6.41
N PRO A 127 -26.61 3.01 7.33
CA PRO A 127 -26.41 2.77 8.76
C PRO A 127 -27.38 1.76 9.38
N LEU A 128 -28.62 1.67 8.88
CA LEU A 128 -29.61 0.72 9.42
C LEU A 128 -29.28 -0.71 9.00
N GLU A 129 -28.89 -0.92 7.75
CA GLU A 129 -28.49 -2.24 7.22
C GLU A 129 -27.20 -2.72 7.89
N ASP A 130 -26.27 -1.83 8.23
CA ASP A 130 -25.07 -2.21 8.97
C ASP A 130 -25.39 -2.54 10.44
N ALA A 131 -26.29 -1.79 11.08
CA ALA A 131 -26.79 -2.12 12.42
C ALA A 131 -27.54 -3.46 12.45
N GLU A 132 -28.34 -3.75 11.42
CA GLU A 132 -29.02 -5.04 11.25
C GLU A 132 -28.01 -6.17 11.03
N ARG A 133 -27.00 -5.98 10.15
CA ARG A 133 -25.91 -6.95 9.99
C ARG A 133 -25.11 -7.19 11.26
N ARG A 134 -24.90 -6.17 12.09
CA ARG A 134 -24.27 -6.35 13.41
C ARG A 134 -25.15 -7.14 14.37
N ARG A 135 -26.48 -7.02 14.27
CA ARG A 135 -27.42 -7.85 15.05
C ARG A 135 -27.49 -9.29 14.53
N GLU A 136 -27.50 -9.49 13.21
CA GLU A 136 -27.56 -10.82 12.59
C GLU A 136 -26.23 -11.58 12.66
N GLY A 137 -25.11 -10.87 12.55
CA GLY A 137 -23.76 -11.43 12.65
C GLY A 137 -23.19 -11.44 14.06
N GLY A 138 -23.88 -10.82 15.02
CA GLY A 138 -23.47 -10.71 16.42
C GLY A 138 -23.50 -12.04 17.20
N ASP A 139 -24.03 -13.11 16.60
CA ASP A 139 -24.03 -14.46 17.20
C ASP A 139 -22.83 -15.33 16.75
N ASP A 140 -21.99 -14.88 15.80
CA ASP A 140 -20.95 -15.72 15.19
C ASP A 140 -19.51 -15.16 15.33
N TYR A 141 -19.31 -13.98 15.90
CA TYR A 141 -17.98 -13.32 15.96
C TYR A 141 -17.43 -12.96 17.34
N ASP A 142 -18.18 -13.19 18.44
CA ASP A 142 -17.71 -12.91 19.81
C ASP A 142 -18.12 -14.00 20.81
N HIS A 143 -18.09 -15.26 20.38
CA HIS A 143 -17.95 -16.39 21.30
C HIS A 143 -17.15 -17.49 20.62
N ASP A 144 -15.86 -17.22 20.41
CA ASP A 144 -14.90 -18.23 20.84
C ASP A 144 -15.09 -18.32 22.35
N ASP A 145 -16.14 -19.04 22.76
CA ASP A 145 -16.21 -19.73 24.03
C ASP A 145 -14.88 -20.48 24.11
N TYR A 146 -13.93 -19.86 24.81
CA TYR A 146 -13.13 -20.62 25.75
C TYR A 146 -14.14 -21.34 26.63
N ASP A 147 -14.63 -22.48 26.13
CA ASP A 147 -15.29 -23.49 26.93
C ASP A 147 -14.32 -23.76 28.06
N HIS A 148 -14.69 -23.17 29.19
CA HIS A 148 -14.12 -23.36 30.49
C HIS A 148 -14.40 -24.84 30.81
N ASP A 149 -13.46 -25.71 30.44
CA ASP A 149 -13.43 -27.15 30.74
C ASP A 149 -13.26 -27.39 32.26
N ASP A 150 -14.19 -26.87 33.06
CA ASP A 150 -14.36 -27.19 34.49
C ASP A 150 -15.64 -28.04 34.68
N ASP A 151 -15.78 -29.11 33.88
CA ASP A 151 -16.72 -30.20 34.17
C ASP A 151 -15.96 -31.53 34.17
N ASP A 152 -15.49 -31.94 35.35
CA ASP A 152 -14.97 -33.27 35.69
C ASP A 152 -16.08 -34.35 35.55
N GLY A 153 -16.53 -34.56 34.32
CA GLY A 153 -17.37 -35.67 33.90
C GLY A 153 -16.51 -36.76 33.24
N PRO A 154 -16.69 -38.04 33.58
CA PRO A 154 -15.88 -39.13 33.03
C PRO A 154 -15.98 -39.17 31.49
N THR A 155 -14.81 -39.12 30.88
CA THR A 155 -14.54 -38.99 29.45
C THR A 155 -15.26 -40.05 28.61
N SER A 156 -16.10 -39.58 27.68
CA SER A 156 -16.58 -40.37 26.54
C SER A 156 -15.78 -39.99 25.29
N SER A 157 -14.74 -40.77 25.02
CA SER A 157 -13.71 -40.60 23.99
C SER A 157 -14.20 -40.75 22.53
N SER A 158 -15.24 -40.02 22.10
CA SER A 158 -15.84 -40.20 20.75
C SER A 158 -15.99 -38.96 19.87
N SER A 159 -15.63 -37.75 20.32
CA SER A 159 -15.95 -36.51 19.59
C SER A 159 -14.95 -36.10 18.49
N SER A 160 -13.70 -36.58 18.50
CA SER A 160 -12.68 -36.22 17.49
C SER A 160 -13.07 -36.63 16.05
N THR A 161 -13.75 -37.77 15.88
CA THR A 161 -14.29 -38.16 14.56
C THR A 161 -15.43 -37.25 14.08
N SER A 162 -16.12 -36.57 14.99
CA SER A 162 -17.26 -35.70 14.67
C SER A 162 -16.82 -34.42 13.96
N ALA A 163 -15.71 -33.80 14.38
CA ALA A 163 -15.21 -32.57 13.77
C ALA A 163 -14.75 -32.79 12.31
N VAL A 164 -14.06 -33.90 12.05
CA VAL A 164 -13.62 -34.27 10.69
C VAL A 164 -14.83 -34.61 9.80
N VAL A 165 -15.80 -35.33 10.33
CA VAL A 165 -17.05 -35.64 9.62
C VAL A 165 -17.83 -34.37 9.30
N ARG A 166 -17.97 -33.45 10.26
CA ARG A 166 -18.62 -32.14 10.08
C ARG A 166 -17.91 -31.31 9.00
N ARG A 167 -16.57 -31.31 8.97
CA ARG A 167 -15.78 -30.61 7.94
C ARG A 167 -15.97 -31.22 6.55
N MET A 168 -16.04 -32.55 6.45
CA MET A 168 -16.35 -33.26 5.19
C MET A 168 -17.78 -33.02 4.73
N GLU A 169 -18.74 -32.95 5.65
CA GLU A 169 -20.14 -32.62 5.34
C GLU A 169 -20.28 -31.18 4.84
N LEU A 170 -19.57 -30.24 5.44
CA LEU A 170 -19.52 -28.84 5.01
C LEU A 170 -18.89 -28.69 3.62
N ASP A 171 -17.78 -29.40 3.34
CA ASP A 171 -17.20 -29.43 1.99
C ASP A 171 -18.16 -30.08 0.97
N ALA A 172 -18.85 -31.16 1.34
CA ALA A 172 -19.85 -31.79 0.48
C ALA A 172 -21.05 -30.87 0.21
N ALA A 173 -21.51 -30.11 1.20
CA ALA A 173 -22.56 -29.11 1.05
C ALA A 173 -22.13 -27.95 0.14
N ASN A 174 -20.91 -27.43 0.33
CA ASN A 174 -20.33 -26.38 -0.49
C ASN A 174 -20.19 -26.81 -1.96
N ARG A 175 -19.77 -28.06 -2.22
CA ARG A 175 -19.70 -28.61 -3.58
C ARG A 175 -21.09 -28.74 -4.22
N ARG A 176 -22.12 -29.12 -3.46
CA ARG A 176 -23.50 -29.16 -3.96
C ARG A 176 -24.02 -27.77 -4.30
N ALA A 177 -23.76 -26.79 -3.43
CA ALA A 177 -24.14 -25.39 -3.67
C ALA A 177 -23.45 -24.79 -4.90
N ASP A 178 -22.15 -25.07 -5.11
CA ASP A 178 -21.41 -24.61 -6.30
C ASP A 178 -21.94 -25.26 -7.60
N VAL A 179 -22.30 -26.54 -7.56
CA VAL A 179 -22.95 -27.22 -8.70
C VAL A 179 -24.31 -26.59 -9.00
N GLU A 180 -25.15 -26.38 -7.98
CA GLU A 180 -26.47 -25.77 -8.15
C GLU A 180 -26.38 -24.32 -8.67
N ALA A 181 -25.41 -23.54 -8.17
CA ALA A 181 -25.15 -22.19 -8.66
C ALA A 181 -24.74 -22.18 -10.14
N ARG A 182 -23.90 -23.14 -10.58
CA ARG A 182 -23.54 -23.29 -11.99
C ARG A 182 -24.71 -23.73 -12.85
N GLU A 183 -25.58 -24.62 -12.35
CA GLU A 183 -26.78 -25.03 -13.06
C GLU A 183 -27.78 -23.87 -13.20
N ARG A 184 -27.98 -23.06 -12.14
CA ARG A 184 -28.79 -21.83 -12.23
C ARG A 184 -28.22 -20.86 -13.25
N ALA A 185 -26.93 -20.55 -13.20
CA ALA A 185 -26.28 -19.67 -14.16
C ALA A 185 -26.41 -20.19 -15.61
N ALA A 186 -26.26 -21.50 -15.82
CA ALA A 186 -26.46 -22.12 -17.13
C ALA A 186 -27.93 -22.05 -17.58
N SER A 187 -28.88 -22.24 -16.66
CA SER A 187 -30.32 -22.14 -16.95
C SER A 187 -30.74 -20.71 -17.27
N GLU A 188 -30.19 -19.71 -16.58
CA GLU A 188 -30.41 -18.29 -16.86
C GLU A 188 -29.81 -17.89 -18.20
N LEU A 189 -28.60 -18.36 -18.51
CA LEU A 189 -27.96 -18.12 -19.80
C LEU A 189 -28.72 -18.81 -20.94
N ALA A 190 -29.24 -20.02 -20.71
CA ALA A 190 -30.12 -20.71 -21.64
C ALA A 190 -31.48 -20.00 -21.80
N ALA A 191 -32.04 -19.46 -20.73
CA ALA A 191 -33.27 -18.66 -20.75
C ALA A 191 -33.07 -17.32 -21.48
N LEU A 192 -31.91 -16.67 -21.29
CA LEU A 192 -31.50 -15.50 -22.05
C LEU A 192 -31.32 -15.85 -23.54
N GLN A 193 -30.66 -16.95 -23.87
CA GLN A 193 -30.51 -17.41 -25.25
C GLN A 193 -31.85 -17.79 -25.89
N ALA A 194 -32.77 -18.39 -25.13
CA ALA A 194 -34.12 -18.70 -25.58
C ALA A 194 -34.97 -17.44 -25.79
N ARG A 195 -34.87 -16.45 -24.88
CA ARG A 195 -35.47 -15.11 -25.03
C ARG A 195 -34.91 -14.38 -26.25
N HIS A 196 -33.61 -14.51 -26.49
CA HIS A 196 -32.93 -13.96 -27.66
C HIS A 196 -32.95 -14.92 -28.86
N GLY A 197 -33.96 -15.79 -28.94
CA GLY A 197 -34.05 -16.95 -29.83
C GLY A 197 -33.42 -16.77 -31.21
N VAL A 198 -32.95 -17.87 -31.81
CA VAL A 198 -32.08 -18.05 -33.00
C VAL A 198 -32.29 -17.10 -34.21
N ASN A 199 -33.35 -16.29 -34.23
CA ASN A 199 -33.60 -15.19 -35.17
C ASN A 199 -33.43 -13.76 -34.60
N SER A 200 -32.83 -13.57 -33.41
CA SER A 200 -32.60 -12.21 -32.91
C SER A 200 -31.56 -11.50 -33.78
N SER A 201 -32.04 -10.51 -34.51
CA SER A 201 -31.34 -9.81 -35.59
C SER A 201 -30.26 -8.83 -35.08
N THR A 202 -29.59 -9.13 -33.97
CA THR A 202 -28.58 -8.26 -33.35
C THR A 202 -27.34 -8.07 -34.24
N HIS A 203 -27.13 -8.94 -35.24
CA HIS A 203 -26.09 -8.75 -36.26
C HIS A 203 -26.56 -8.15 -37.59
N ARG A 204 -27.87 -7.91 -37.80
CA ARG A 204 -28.36 -7.55 -39.15
C ARG A 204 -28.68 -6.09 -39.43
N ARG A 205 -28.62 -5.15 -38.47
CA ARG A 205 -28.96 -3.73 -38.78
C ARG A 205 -28.16 -2.70 -37.97
N LYS A 206 -26.90 -2.47 -38.35
CA LYS A 206 -26.17 -1.23 -37.99
C LYS A 206 -26.54 -0.01 -38.87
N SER A 207 -27.35 -0.17 -39.92
CA SER A 207 -27.65 0.92 -40.86
C SER A 207 -28.92 1.74 -40.58
N ASN A 208 -29.76 1.37 -39.59
CA ASN A 208 -31.07 2.04 -39.37
C ASN A 208 -31.25 2.71 -37.99
N LEU A 209 -30.19 2.89 -37.19
CA LEU A 209 -30.26 3.45 -35.83
C LEU A 209 -30.44 4.98 -35.75
N ARG A 210 -30.76 5.66 -36.86
CA ARG A 210 -31.14 7.09 -36.84
C ARG A 210 -32.61 7.36 -36.49
N ARG A 211 -33.39 6.35 -36.11
CA ARG A 211 -34.76 6.56 -35.61
C ARG A 211 -34.73 6.55 -34.08
N ARG A 212 -35.21 7.66 -33.48
CA ARG A 212 -35.37 7.84 -32.03
C ARG A 212 -35.93 6.56 -31.40
N PRO A 213 -35.38 6.09 -30.26
CA PRO A 213 -35.92 4.93 -29.57
C PRO A 213 -37.42 5.14 -29.34
N ARG A 214 -38.23 4.14 -29.68
CA ARG A 214 -39.68 4.21 -29.42
C ARG A 214 -39.86 4.38 -27.90
N PRO A 215 -40.77 5.25 -27.44
CA PRO A 215 -41.07 5.36 -26.01
C PRO A 215 -41.37 3.96 -25.47
N GLY A 216 -40.71 3.62 -24.35
CA GLY A 216 -41.01 2.41 -23.60
C GLY A 216 -42.48 2.37 -23.19
N PRO A 217 -42.98 1.22 -22.73
CA PRO A 217 -44.37 1.08 -22.28
C PRO A 217 -44.78 2.13 -21.24
N GLU A 218 -43.86 2.66 -20.43
CA GLU A 218 -44.09 3.82 -19.53
C GLU A 218 -44.62 5.08 -20.26
N GLY A 219 -44.25 5.28 -21.53
CA GLY A 219 -44.68 6.43 -22.34
C GLY A 219 -45.99 6.21 -23.08
N TRP A 220 -46.61 5.04 -22.96
CA TRP A 220 -47.85 4.73 -23.65
C TRP A 220 -49.03 5.30 -22.86
N LYS A 221 -49.61 6.40 -23.36
CA LYS A 221 -50.92 6.87 -22.88
C LYS A 221 -51.99 5.88 -23.35
N LEU A 222 -52.32 4.90 -22.51
CA LEU A 222 -53.49 4.03 -22.72
C LEU A 222 -54.74 4.90 -22.79
N ARG A 223 -55.31 5.07 -23.99
CA ARG A 223 -56.61 5.72 -24.19
C ARG A 223 -57.68 4.64 -24.27
N GLY A 224 -58.43 4.45 -23.19
CA GLY A 224 -59.55 3.49 -23.09
C GLY A 224 -59.92 3.21 -21.64
N ALA A 225 -61.07 2.56 -21.38
CA ALA A 225 -61.58 2.25 -20.04
C ALA A 225 -60.73 1.22 -19.24
N ALA A 226 -59.66 0.70 -19.82
CA ALA A 226 -58.68 -0.11 -19.13
C ALA A 226 -57.74 0.80 -18.34
N ARG A 227 -58.15 1.13 -17.12
CA ARG A 227 -57.26 1.73 -16.13
C ARG A 227 -56.07 0.79 -15.91
N PRO A 228 -54.84 1.31 -15.79
CA PRO A 228 -53.70 0.45 -15.50
C PRO A 228 -53.99 -0.34 -14.22
N ALA A 229 -53.65 -1.64 -14.22
CA ALA A 229 -54.13 -2.57 -13.20
C ALA A 229 -53.86 -2.14 -11.74
N HIS A 230 -52.84 -1.30 -11.50
CA HIS A 230 -52.57 -0.72 -10.19
C HIS A 230 -53.69 0.22 -9.67
N GLU A 231 -54.43 0.90 -10.55
CA GLU A 231 -55.60 1.73 -10.17
C GLU A 231 -56.86 0.88 -9.88
N VAL A 232 -56.83 -0.41 -10.19
CA VAL A 232 -57.94 -1.36 -9.98
C VAL A 232 -57.75 -2.14 -8.67
N TYR A 233 -56.76 -1.82 -7.84
CA TYR A 233 -56.60 -2.46 -6.51
C TYR A 233 -56.76 -1.50 -5.33
N ASP A 234 -57.10 -0.23 -5.59
CA ASP A 234 -57.32 0.79 -4.53
C ASP A 234 -58.52 0.49 -3.61
N PHE A 235 -59.32 -0.54 -3.89
CA PHE A 235 -60.49 -0.91 -3.07
C PHE A 235 -60.23 -2.03 -2.05
N ASP A 236 -59.09 -2.74 -2.12
CA ASP A 236 -58.69 -3.68 -1.06
C ASP A 236 -57.48 -3.16 -0.31
N VAL A 237 -57.75 -2.44 0.79
CA VAL A 237 -56.73 -1.87 1.70
C VAL A 237 -55.80 -2.94 2.31
N ARG A 238 -56.15 -4.23 2.17
CA ARG A 238 -55.32 -5.36 2.62
C ARG A 238 -54.30 -5.83 1.58
N HIS A 239 -54.43 -5.45 0.32
CA HIS A 239 -53.47 -5.84 -0.72
C HIS A 239 -52.27 -4.89 -0.72
N VAL A 240 -51.13 -5.37 -0.23
CA VAL A 240 -49.85 -4.68 -0.35
C VAL A 240 -49.18 -5.16 -1.65
N ASP A 241 -49.06 -4.27 -2.64
CA ASP A 241 -48.30 -4.55 -3.85
C ASP A 241 -46.81 -4.68 -3.50
N VAL A 242 -46.29 -5.91 -3.62
CA VAL A 242 -44.90 -6.26 -3.30
C VAL A 242 -43.90 -5.41 -4.10
N HIS A 243 -44.22 -5.05 -5.34
CA HIS A 243 -43.34 -4.22 -6.17
C HIS A 243 -43.32 -2.76 -5.74
N ARG A 244 -44.48 -2.24 -5.30
CA ARG A 244 -44.57 -0.89 -4.76
C ARG A 244 -43.84 -0.80 -3.42
N MET A 245 -44.01 -1.80 -2.56
CA MET A 245 -43.27 -1.89 -1.29
C MET A 245 -41.76 -1.97 -1.54
N ALA A 246 -41.30 -2.82 -2.47
CA ALA A 246 -39.88 -2.92 -2.83
C ALA A 246 -39.32 -1.61 -3.43
N LEU A 247 -40.12 -0.87 -4.22
CA LEU A 247 -39.72 0.43 -4.77
C LEU A 247 -39.64 1.50 -3.67
N ASP A 248 -40.62 1.53 -2.76
CA ASP A 248 -40.65 2.46 -1.63
C ASP A 248 -39.49 2.17 -0.67
N GLU A 249 -39.18 0.89 -0.43
CA GLU A 249 -38.02 0.44 0.34
C GLU A 249 -36.69 0.80 -0.34
N ALA A 250 -36.57 0.58 -1.66
CA ALA A 250 -35.39 0.98 -2.41
C ALA A 250 -35.18 2.51 -2.41
N ASN A 251 -36.27 3.29 -2.50
CA ASN A 251 -36.22 4.74 -2.38
C ASN A 251 -35.87 5.18 -0.95
N ALA A 252 -36.39 4.50 0.06
CA ALA A 252 -36.05 4.76 1.46
C ALA A 252 -34.56 4.46 1.71
N ARG A 253 -34.05 3.34 1.19
CA ARG A 253 -32.62 2.99 1.22
C ARG A 253 -31.78 4.03 0.51
N ALA A 254 -32.13 4.41 -0.72
CA ALA A 254 -31.39 5.41 -1.49
C ALA A 254 -31.32 6.78 -0.79
N ARG A 255 -32.30 7.13 0.06
CA ARG A 255 -32.28 8.35 0.88
C ARG A 255 -31.43 8.23 2.14
N ARG A 256 -31.21 7.01 2.65
CA ARG A 256 -30.39 6.73 3.84
C ARG A 256 -28.94 6.46 3.51
N VAL A 257 -28.66 5.98 2.30
CA VAL A 257 -27.30 5.70 1.85
C VAL A 257 -26.46 6.98 1.94
N VAL A 258 -25.34 6.87 2.63
CA VAL A 258 -24.34 7.93 2.79
C VAL A 258 -23.04 7.47 2.17
N ASN A 259 -22.41 8.34 1.39
CA ASN A 259 -21.05 8.13 0.95
C ASN A 259 -20.09 8.42 2.12
N VAL A 260 -19.69 7.37 2.85
CA VAL A 260 -18.80 7.48 4.01
C VAL A 260 -17.42 8.01 3.62
N ILE A 261 -16.94 7.68 2.42
CA ILE A 261 -15.63 8.14 1.93
C ILE A 261 -15.60 9.67 1.85
N GLU A 262 -16.67 10.28 1.37
CA GLU A 262 -16.79 11.73 1.28
C GLU A 262 -17.15 12.37 2.62
N ALA A 263 -18.08 11.78 3.36
CA ALA A 263 -18.55 12.31 4.65
C ALA A 263 -17.48 12.28 5.75
N CYS A 264 -16.64 11.25 5.75
CA CYS A 264 -15.61 11.03 6.77
C CYS A 264 -14.19 11.32 6.25
N ARG A 265 -14.03 11.92 5.06
CA ARG A 265 -12.70 12.25 4.51
C ARG A 265 -11.88 13.07 5.51
N GLY A 266 -10.66 12.61 5.78
CA GLY A 266 -9.77 13.21 6.77
C GLY A 266 -10.03 12.81 8.22
N ARG A 267 -10.92 11.84 8.46
CA ARG A 267 -11.31 11.36 9.79
C ARG A 267 -11.43 9.84 9.86
N PHE A 268 -10.94 9.10 8.86
CA PHE A 268 -11.03 7.62 8.88
C PHE A 268 -10.28 7.00 10.08
N ALA A 269 -9.30 7.74 10.61
CA ALA A 269 -8.48 7.32 11.73
C ALA A 269 -9.06 7.66 13.11
N SER A 270 -9.94 8.65 13.19
CA SER A 270 -10.52 9.10 14.46
C SER A 270 -11.30 7.98 15.14
N ASP A 271 -10.93 7.68 16.39
CA ASP A 271 -11.69 6.79 17.29
C ASP A 271 -12.64 7.59 18.20
N ASP A 272 -12.99 8.82 17.80
CA ASP A 272 -13.82 9.77 18.54
C ASP A 272 -15.25 9.24 18.89
N GLY A 273 -15.57 7.99 18.54
CA GLY A 273 -16.79 7.29 18.92
C GLY A 273 -16.83 6.84 20.38
N ASP A 274 -15.68 6.68 21.03
CA ASP A 274 -15.58 6.28 22.44
C ASP A 274 -15.45 7.48 23.39
N GLY A 275 -15.77 8.69 22.89
CA GLY A 275 -15.91 9.85 23.72
C GLY A 275 -16.98 9.61 24.76
N ASP A 276 -16.55 9.16 25.95
CA ASP A 276 -17.24 9.29 27.22
C ASP A 276 -17.98 10.62 27.14
N VAL A 277 -19.30 10.53 27.11
CA VAL A 277 -20.19 11.67 27.06
C VAL A 277 -20.08 12.33 28.44
N ASP A 278 -18.96 13.03 28.65
CA ASP A 278 -18.71 13.78 29.85
C ASP A 278 -19.79 14.86 29.85
N ASP A 279 -20.73 14.71 30.79
CA ASP A 279 -22.05 15.37 30.88
C ASP A 279 -21.93 16.91 31.10
N GLY A 280 -20.74 17.47 30.87
CA GLY A 280 -20.33 18.84 31.11
C GLY A 280 -20.72 19.84 30.02
N GLY A 281 -22.03 19.98 29.73
CA GLY A 281 -22.73 21.24 29.40
C GLY A 281 -22.22 22.22 28.32
N GLY A 282 -21.16 21.91 27.57
CA GLY A 282 -20.55 22.82 26.59
C GLY A 282 -21.17 22.69 25.20
N LYS A 283 -22.12 23.58 24.86
CA LYS A 283 -22.79 23.73 23.54
C LYS A 283 -21.95 23.25 22.34
N ALA A 284 -22.20 22.00 21.93
CA ALA A 284 -21.70 21.42 20.69
C ALA A 284 -22.39 22.09 19.49
N VAL A 285 -21.69 23.03 18.86
CA VAL A 285 -21.96 23.49 17.49
C VAL A 285 -20.86 22.94 16.58
N ARG A 286 -20.61 21.63 16.65
CA ARG A 286 -19.93 20.90 15.59
C ARG A 286 -21.00 20.06 14.92
N GLY A 287 -21.23 20.35 13.64
CA GLY A 287 -22.30 19.76 12.84
C GLY A 287 -22.30 18.25 12.90
N THR A 288 -23.45 17.69 12.55
CA THR A 288 -23.81 16.25 12.47
C THR A 288 -22.90 15.46 11.52
N ALA A 289 -21.60 15.50 11.74
CA ALA A 289 -20.61 14.73 11.04
C ALA A 289 -20.80 13.28 11.47
N LEU A 290 -21.14 12.43 10.50
CA LEU A 290 -21.22 10.99 10.70
C LEU A 290 -19.87 10.50 11.24
N ALA A 291 -19.90 9.78 12.37
CA ALA A 291 -18.72 9.10 12.88
C ALA A 291 -18.29 8.02 11.87
N PRO A 292 -16.97 7.85 11.61
CA PRO A 292 -16.49 6.85 10.67
C PRO A 292 -16.90 5.44 11.15
N PRO A 293 -17.52 4.60 10.29
CA PRO A 293 -17.86 3.24 10.65
C PRO A 293 -16.59 2.39 10.83
N GLN A 294 -16.24 2.15 12.09
CA GLN A 294 -15.19 1.20 12.47
C GLN A 294 -15.76 -0.23 12.61
N PRO A 295 -15.00 -1.29 12.25
CA PRO A 295 -13.60 -1.27 11.79
C PRO A 295 -13.44 -1.14 10.25
N GLN A 296 -14.51 -0.91 9.49
CA GLN A 296 -14.49 -0.95 8.03
C GLN A 296 -13.59 0.13 7.42
N CYS A 297 -13.60 1.34 7.98
CA CYS A 297 -12.70 2.43 7.57
C CYS A 297 -11.22 2.05 7.77
N ARG A 298 -10.83 1.58 8.97
CA ARG A 298 -9.46 1.11 9.25
C ARG A 298 -9.04 -0.04 8.33
N ARG A 299 -9.94 -1.00 8.08
CA ARG A 299 -9.68 -2.10 7.16
C ARG A 299 -9.44 -1.62 5.72
N TYR A 300 -10.18 -0.61 5.27
CA TYR A 300 -9.97 -0.03 3.94
C TYR A 300 -8.60 0.67 3.84
N LEU A 301 -8.23 1.48 4.84
CA LEU A 301 -6.91 2.12 4.91
C LEU A 301 -5.77 1.09 4.90
N SER A 302 -5.90 0.02 5.68
CA SER A 302 -4.93 -1.08 5.70
C SER A 302 -4.79 -1.75 4.33
N LEU A 303 -5.91 -2.04 3.64
CA LEU A 303 -5.88 -2.61 2.30
C LEU A 303 -5.23 -1.68 1.26
N LEU A 304 -5.51 -0.37 1.31
CA LEU A 304 -4.87 0.61 0.43
C LEU A 304 -3.36 0.66 0.64
N THR A 305 -2.93 0.61 1.90
CA THR A 305 -1.52 0.64 2.29
C THR A 305 -0.77 -0.63 1.87
N GLN A 306 -1.38 -1.80 2.09
CA GLN A 306 -0.86 -3.08 1.60
C GLN A 306 -0.78 -3.12 0.07
N LEU A 307 -1.82 -2.63 -0.61
CA LEU A 307 -1.86 -2.52 -2.06
C LEU A 307 -0.75 -1.60 -2.57
N GLY A 308 -0.55 -0.43 -1.94
CA GLY A 308 0.52 0.51 -2.27
C GLY A 308 1.89 -0.14 -2.14
N SER A 309 2.14 -0.84 -1.04
CA SER A 309 3.40 -1.53 -0.76
C SER A 309 3.69 -2.63 -1.79
N ILE A 310 2.70 -3.47 -2.12
CA ILE A 310 2.88 -4.51 -3.14
C ILE A 310 3.07 -3.92 -4.54
N GLN A 311 2.42 -2.79 -4.87
CA GLN A 311 2.66 -2.10 -6.14
C GLN A 311 4.06 -1.48 -6.20
N LEU A 312 4.58 -1.01 -5.05
CA LEU A 312 5.95 -0.52 -4.92
C LEU A 312 6.97 -1.64 -5.18
N HIS A 313 6.84 -2.80 -4.52
CA HIS A 313 7.68 -3.98 -4.78
C HIS A 313 7.58 -4.51 -6.22
N ARG A 314 6.52 -4.16 -6.94
CA ARG A 314 6.37 -4.49 -8.37
C ARG A 314 7.03 -3.48 -9.30
N GLY A 315 7.62 -2.40 -8.77
CA GLY A 315 8.13 -1.26 -9.54
C GLY A 315 7.04 -0.39 -10.18
N ASN A 316 5.78 -0.54 -9.76
CA ASN A 316 4.66 0.23 -10.30
C ASN A 316 4.36 1.46 -9.42
N HIS A 317 5.29 2.42 -9.44
CA HIS A 317 5.25 3.62 -8.61
C HIS A 317 3.99 4.48 -8.85
N SER A 318 3.42 4.50 -10.05
CA SER A 318 2.21 5.29 -10.34
C SER A 318 0.99 4.75 -9.59
N SER A 319 0.78 3.43 -9.60
CA SER A 319 -0.31 2.81 -8.84
C SER A 319 -0.06 2.86 -7.34
N ALA A 320 1.18 2.64 -6.90
CA ALA A 320 1.56 2.76 -5.49
C ALA A 320 1.26 4.17 -4.95
N ARG A 321 1.70 5.20 -5.68
CA ARG A 321 1.43 6.61 -5.37
C ARG A 321 -0.06 6.90 -5.22
N LYS A 322 -0.90 6.40 -6.12
CA LYS A 322 -2.36 6.62 -6.05
C LYS A 322 -2.96 6.01 -4.79
N ALA A 323 -2.59 4.77 -4.47
CA ALA A 323 -3.10 4.08 -3.28
C ALA A 323 -2.66 4.77 -1.98
N PHE A 324 -1.39 5.18 -1.88
CA PHE A 324 -0.89 5.91 -0.70
C PHE A 324 -1.51 7.29 -0.55
N LEU A 325 -1.64 8.07 -1.63
CA LEU A 325 -2.30 9.38 -1.57
C LEU A 325 -3.77 9.26 -1.16
N GLU A 326 -4.49 8.26 -1.66
CA GLU A 326 -5.87 8.00 -1.25
C GLU A 326 -5.95 7.66 0.25
N ALA A 327 -5.04 6.81 0.76
CA ALA A 327 -4.97 6.50 2.19
C ALA A 327 -4.72 7.76 3.04
N ILE A 328 -3.73 8.59 2.66
CA ILE A 328 -3.37 9.83 3.38
C ILE A 328 -4.53 10.84 3.35
N GLU A 329 -5.22 10.97 2.21
CA GLU A 329 -6.38 11.87 2.09
C GLU A 329 -7.57 11.44 2.96
N LEU A 330 -7.75 10.14 3.15
CA LEU A 330 -8.82 9.59 3.99
C LEU A 330 -8.49 9.68 5.47
N GLU A 331 -7.23 9.47 5.84
CA GLU A 331 -6.74 9.71 7.21
C GLU A 331 -6.77 11.18 7.61
N GLY A 332 -6.43 12.07 6.68
CA GLY A 332 -6.39 13.51 6.89
C GLY A 332 -4.97 14.05 6.99
N TYR A 333 -4.78 15.26 6.50
CA TYR A 333 -3.49 15.95 6.52
C TYR A 333 -3.17 16.61 7.87
N ASP A 334 -4.21 16.91 8.64
CA ASP A 334 -4.09 17.64 9.91
C ASP A 334 -3.88 16.71 11.12
N ASN A 335 -4.01 15.40 10.92
CA ASN A 335 -3.80 14.44 12.00
C ASN A 335 -2.28 14.26 12.23
N PRO A 336 -1.75 14.59 13.42
CA PRO A 336 -0.32 14.39 13.72
C PRO A 336 0.05 12.90 13.65
N ASN A 337 -0.85 12.02 14.06
CA ASN A 337 -0.61 10.58 14.12
C ASN A 337 -1.28 9.89 12.91
N SER A 338 -0.46 9.24 12.09
CA SER A 338 -0.95 8.40 10.98
C SER A 338 -1.14 6.98 11.48
N ILE A 339 -2.31 6.41 11.26
CA ILE A 339 -2.58 5.01 11.64
C ILE A 339 -1.89 4.06 10.67
N THR A 340 -1.82 4.44 9.38
CA THR A 340 -1.11 3.64 8.40
C THR A 340 0.31 4.12 8.19
N ASN A 341 1.07 3.26 7.56
CA ASN A 341 2.45 3.49 7.20
C ASN A 341 2.57 4.25 5.85
N ALA A 342 1.45 4.72 5.28
CA ALA A 342 1.36 5.26 3.92
C ALA A 342 2.17 6.56 3.73
N ARG A 343 2.21 7.45 4.73
CA ARG A 343 2.92 8.74 4.67
C ARG A 343 4.42 8.53 4.45
N TYR A 344 5.06 7.72 5.28
CA TYR A 344 6.48 7.46 5.14
C TYR A 344 6.81 6.58 3.93
N ARG A 345 5.97 5.58 3.60
CA ARG A 345 6.20 4.74 2.40
C ARG A 345 6.15 5.60 1.13
N LEU A 346 5.25 6.58 1.07
CA LEU A 346 5.17 7.51 -0.03
C LEU A 346 6.37 8.46 -0.07
N MET A 347 6.81 8.99 1.08
CA MET A 347 7.99 9.84 1.18
C MET A 347 9.26 9.10 0.71
N ASN A 348 9.49 7.90 1.23
CA ASN A 348 10.61 7.05 0.83
C ASN A 348 10.58 6.73 -0.67
N MET A 349 9.40 6.42 -1.22
CA MET A 349 9.25 6.21 -2.66
C MET A 349 9.63 7.47 -3.47
N TYR A 350 9.29 8.67 -3.01
CA TYR A 350 9.69 9.90 -3.72
C TYR A 350 11.19 10.13 -3.69
N LEU A 351 11.83 9.86 -2.56
CA LEU A 351 13.28 9.99 -2.43
C LEU A 351 14.02 8.95 -3.28
N SER A 352 13.61 7.68 -3.23
CA SER A 352 14.22 6.62 -4.04
C SER A 352 14.02 6.83 -5.55
N CYS A 353 12.91 7.45 -5.95
CA CYS A 353 12.67 7.84 -7.35
C CYS A 353 13.33 9.17 -7.74
N ASN A 354 14.12 9.80 -6.85
CA ASN A 354 14.72 11.12 -7.02
C ASN A 354 13.69 12.19 -7.47
N ARG A 355 12.58 12.31 -6.73
CA ARG A 355 11.49 13.26 -6.97
C ARG A 355 11.32 14.27 -5.82
N PRO A 356 12.31 15.15 -5.56
CA PRO A 356 12.30 16.06 -4.42
C PRO A 356 11.09 17.02 -4.42
N ASN A 357 10.67 17.53 -5.58
CA ASN A 357 9.49 18.42 -5.66
C ASN A 357 8.17 17.74 -5.24
N SER A 358 8.03 16.43 -5.50
CA SER A 358 6.85 15.68 -5.04
C SER A 358 6.90 15.43 -3.54
N ALA A 359 8.09 15.23 -2.98
CA ALA A 359 8.31 15.11 -1.55
C ALA A 359 8.06 16.44 -0.80
N ARG A 360 8.54 17.57 -1.35
CA ARG A 360 8.23 18.93 -0.85
C ARG A 360 6.72 19.16 -0.77
N GLY A 361 6.03 18.92 -1.89
CA GLY A 361 4.57 19.06 -1.95
C GLY A 361 3.81 18.08 -1.04
N LEU A 362 4.43 16.97 -0.60
CA LEU A 362 3.85 16.07 0.39
C LEU A 362 4.00 16.62 1.81
N TRP A 363 5.21 16.99 2.23
CA TRP A 363 5.42 17.51 3.59
C TRP A 363 4.72 18.87 3.79
N GLU A 364 4.55 19.68 2.75
CA GLU A 364 3.88 20.98 2.83
C GLU A 364 2.39 20.83 3.14
N LYS A 365 1.81 19.71 2.74
CA LYS A 365 0.44 19.33 3.10
C LYS A 365 0.39 18.74 4.51
N LEU A 366 1.40 17.96 4.90
CA LEU A 366 1.53 17.34 6.21
C LEU A 366 2.22 18.26 7.22
N ARG A 367 1.69 19.47 7.43
CA ARG A 367 2.37 20.49 8.27
C ARG A 367 2.47 20.10 9.73
N TYR A 368 1.50 19.34 10.22
CA TYR A 368 1.35 18.90 11.61
C TYR A 368 1.94 17.52 11.87
N ASP A 369 2.51 16.89 10.83
CA ASP A 369 3.17 15.60 10.97
C ASP A 369 4.59 15.83 11.51
N ASP A 370 4.82 15.36 12.73
CA ASP A 370 6.10 15.45 13.43
C ASP A 370 6.91 14.15 13.35
N SER A 371 6.47 13.20 12.51
CA SER A 371 7.22 11.96 12.29
C SER A 371 8.64 12.23 11.79
N ALA A 372 9.57 11.43 12.31
CA ALA A 372 10.95 11.44 11.89
C ALA A 372 11.07 11.27 10.37
N TRP A 373 10.26 10.36 9.81
CA TRP A 373 10.24 10.07 8.39
C TRP A 373 9.96 11.28 7.51
N ILE A 374 9.00 12.13 7.87
CA ILE A 374 8.65 13.30 7.06
C ILE A 374 9.65 14.43 7.33
N ARG A 375 9.97 14.71 8.60
CA ARG A 375 10.78 15.88 8.97
C ARG A 375 12.25 15.73 8.60
N TYR A 376 12.88 14.57 8.85
CA TYR A 376 14.28 14.36 8.48
C TYR A 376 14.45 14.20 6.97
N SER A 377 13.52 13.55 6.28
CA SER A 377 13.49 13.55 4.81
C SER A 377 13.42 14.97 4.24
N ALA A 378 12.69 15.86 4.91
CA ALA A 378 12.63 17.26 4.53
C ALA A 378 13.94 18.01 4.73
N ALA A 379 14.59 17.80 5.89
CA ALA A 379 15.90 18.34 6.16
C ALA A 379 16.95 17.86 5.12
N LEU A 380 16.92 16.58 4.75
CA LEU A 380 17.83 16.02 3.74
C LEU A 380 17.60 16.64 2.35
N ILE A 381 16.34 16.80 1.92
CA ILE A 381 16.03 17.43 0.63
C ILE A 381 16.53 18.88 0.60
N GLU A 382 16.29 19.65 1.67
CA GLU A 382 16.78 21.03 1.73
C GLU A 382 18.31 21.11 1.82
N TYR A 383 18.96 20.17 2.49
CA TYR A 383 20.42 20.05 2.48
C TYR A 383 20.97 19.80 1.07
N VAL A 384 20.42 18.80 0.35
CA VAL A 384 20.85 18.46 -1.01
C VAL A 384 20.60 19.64 -1.95
N SER A 385 19.45 20.29 -1.81
CA SER A 385 19.04 21.46 -2.59
C SER A 385 20.00 22.63 -2.41
N TRP A 386 20.37 22.96 -1.16
CA TRP A 386 21.28 24.06 -0.85
C TRP A 386 22.74 23.71 -1.16
N ASN A 387 23.26 22.62 -0.59
CA ASN A 387 24.68 22.31 -0.59
C ASN A 387 25.16 21.66 -1.90
N LEU A 388 24.40 20.68 -2.43
CA LEU A 388 24.82 19.92 -3.61
C LEU A 388 24.32 20.55 -4.91
N LEU A 389 23.05 20.94 -4.98
CA LEU A 389 22.43 21.43 -6.22
C LEU A 389 22.54 22.96 -6.38
N GLY A 390 22.56 23.72 -5.28
CA GLY A 390 22.51 25.18 -5.33
C GLY A 390 21.21 25.71 -5.94
N GLU A 391 20.07 25.09 -5.63
CA GLU A 391 18.76 25.50 -6.16
C GLU A 391 18.43 26.94 -5.73
N ARG A 392 17.83 27.71 -6.65
CA ARG A 392 17.50 29.12 -6.40
C ARG A 392 16.50 29.23 -5.25
N GLY A 393 16.87 29.98 -4.21
CA GLY A 393 16.03 30.19 -3.02
C GLY A 393 16.25 29.16 -1.91
N SER A 394 17.09 28.14 -2.12
CA SER A 394 17.55 27.24 -1.06
C SER A 394 18.77 27.85 -0.38
N THR A 395 18.69 28.06 0.93
CA THR A 395 19.77 28.67 1.73
C THR A 395 20.13 27.75 2.89
N ALA A 396 21.34 27.95 3.44
CA ALA A 396 21.78 27.24 4.64
C ALA A 396 20.78 27.39 5.79
N GLU A 397 20.23 28.60 5.96
CA GLU A 397 19.24 28.91 6.99
C GLU A 397 17.94 28.11 6.83
N ILE A 398 17.49 27.89 5.60
CA ILE A 398 16.28 27.09 5.32
C ILE A 398 16.54 25.62 5.63
N ALA A 399 17.69 25.09 5.21
CA ALA A 399 18.09 23.71 5.51
C ALA A 399 18.26 23.48 7.01
N GLU A 400 18.90 24.41 7.72
CA GLU A 400 19.04 24.36 9.18
C GLU A 400 17.70 24.53 9.90
N ALA A 401 16.80 25.39 9.41
CA ALA A 401 15.46 25.52 9.98
C ALA A 401 14.63 24.23 9.80
N ALA A 402 14.77 23.56 8.66
CA ALA A 402 14.16 22.25 8.42
C ALA A 402 14.72 21.18 9.36
N LEU A 403 16.06 21.13 9.52
CA LEU A 403 16.72 20.22 10.45
C LEU A 403 16.33 20.51 11.91
N ALA A 404 16.30 21.78 12.33
CA ALA A 404 15.88 22.17 13.67
C ALA A 404 14.45 21.72 13.97
N ARG A 405 13.54 21.80 12.99
CA ARG A 405 12.18 21.27 13.12
C ARG A 405 12.17 19.75 13.24
N ALA A 406 13.01 19.05 12.49
CA ALA A 406 13.14 17.60 12.58
C ALA A 406 13.66 17.14 13.95
N ILE A 407 14.67 17.83 14.48
CA ILE A 407 15.24 17.56 15.80
C ILE A 407 14.20 17.75 16.92
N ARG A 408 13.35 18.78 16.82
CA ARG A 408 12.26 18.99 17.80
C ARG A 408 11.19 17.91 17.77
N GLY A 409 10.92 17.37 16.58
CA GLY A 409 10.02 16.22 16.42
C GLY A 409 10.62 14.99 17.09
N ASN A 410 11.81 14.59 16.66
CA ASN A 410 12.50 13.40 17.16
C ASN A 410 14.01 13.66 17.30
N VAL A 411 14.47 13.92 18.52
CA VAL A 411 15.88 14.26 18.81
C VAL A 411 16.82 13.06 18.71
N TYR A 412 16.32 11.84 18.96
CA TYR A 412 17.11 10.61 18.93
C TYR A 412 17.72 10.36 17.56
N VAL A 413 16.97 10.65 16.49
CA VAL A 413 17.45 10.53 15.10
C VAL A 413 18.67 11.42 14.83
N ALA A 414 18.73 12.62 15.43
CA ALA A 414 19.87 13.52 15.25
C ALA A 414 21.17 12.90 15.77
N TYR A 415 21.10 12.27 16.95
CA TYR A 415 22.23 11.57 17.56
C TYR A 415 22.60 10.31 16.77
N LEU A 416 21.61 9.52 16.34
CA LEU A 416 21.81 8.35 15.48
C LEU A 416 22.50 8.72 14.16
N LEU A 417 22.13 9.84 13.54
CA LEU A 417 22.77 10.34 12.31
C LEU A 417 24.18 10.89 12.58
N GLY A 418 24.35 11.73 13.60
CA GLY A 418 25.63 12.40 13.89
C GLY A 418 26.75 11.44 14.33
N TRP A 419 26.38 10.31 14.93
CA TRP A 419 27.33 9.32 15.48
C TRP A 419 26.95 7.88 15.14
N SER A 420 26.55 7.64 13.90
CA SER A 420 26.11 6.32 13.39
C SER A 420 27.02 5.17 13.83
N GLN A 421 28.35 5.32 13.69
CA GLN A 421 29.33 4.27 14.07
C GLN A 421 29.35 3.93 15.56
N THR A 422 29.02 4.87 16.45
CA THR A 422 28.96 4.60 17.89
C THR A 422 27.66 3.88 18.22
N PHE A 423 26.55 4.35 17.67
CA PHE A 423 25.25 3.72 17.86
C PHE A 423 25.18 2.33 17.23
N GLU A 424 25.79 2.10 16.07
CA GLU A 424 25.91 0.77 15.45
C GLU A 424 26.57 -0.26 16.37
N LYS A 425 27.55 0.18 17.18
CA LYS A 425 28.25 -0.71 18.13
C LYS A 425 27.48 -0.93 19.43
N ALA A 426 26.66 0.03 19.83
CA ALA A 426 25.96 0.01 21.11
C ALA A 426 24.53 -0.55 21.01
N MET A 427 23.88 -0.34 19.86
CA MET A 427 22.49 -0.73 19.60
C MET A 427 22.46 -2.08 18.90
N GLU A 428 22.47 -3.16 19.68
CA GLU A 428 22.23 -4.51 19.19
C GLU A 428 20.71 -4.73 18.95
N TYR A 429 20.37 -5.79 18.19
CA TYR A 429 18.98 -6.24 17.95
C TYR A 429 18.04 -5.24 17.25
N THR A 430 18.56 -4.13 16.73
CA THR A 430 17.72 -3.12 16.04
C THR A 430 16.95 -3.67 14.84
N ASP A 431 17.40 -4.78 14.26
CA ASP A 431 16.71 -5.52 13.20
C ASP A 431 15.34 -6.05 13.68
N GLU A 432 15.22 -6.49 14.94
CA GLU A 432 13.96 -7.00 15.51
C GLU A 432 12.89 -5.91 15.57
N VAL A 433 13.30 -4.67 15.88
CA VAL A 433 12.39 -3.51 15.87
C VAL A 433 11.85 -3.29 14.46
N VAL A 434 12.71 -3.39 13.45
CA VAL A 434 12.34 -3.16 12.05
C VAL A 434 11.48 -4.30 11.51
N GLU A 435 11.80 -5.55 11.86
CA GLU A 435 11.08 -6.74 11.42
C GLU A 435 9.69 -6.86 12.04
N SER A 436 9.56 -6.51 13.32
CA SER A 436 8.28 -6.54 14.02
C SER A 436 7.24 -5.67 13.30
N GLY A 437 7.59 -4.49 12.79
CA GLY A 437 6.64 -3.62 12.09
C GLY A 437 5.42 -3.21 12.94
N ILE A 438 5.50 -3.34 14.28
CA ILE A 438 4.41 -3.18 15.28
C ILE A 438 4.02 -1.72 15.51
N MET A 439 4.69 -0.75 14.90
CA MET A 439 4.46 0.67 15.21
C MET A 439 3.13 1.25 14.68
N VAL A 440 2.13 0.43 14.37
CA VAL A 440 0.77 0.91 14.07
C VAL A 440 0.17 1.51 15.36
N GLY A 441 0.41 2.81 15.57
CA GLY A 441 -0.18 3.58 16.67
C GLY A 441 0.79 4.16 17.70
N LYS A 442 2.11 4.04 17.53
CA LYS A 442 3.04 4.73 18.45
C LYS A 442 3.16 6.22 18.13
N GLU A 443 3.36 7.01 19.16
CA GLU A 443 3.44 8.46 19.07
C GLU A 443 4.67 8.89 18.25
N SER A 444 4.48 9.91 17.41
CA SER A 444 5.58 10.54 16.68
C SER A 444 6.59 11.12 17.68
N GLY A 445 7.88 10.92 17.44
CA GLY A 445 8.94 11.40 18.34
C GLY A 445 9.55 10.35 19.26
N SER A 446 9.06 9.11 19.23
CA SER A 446 9.57 8.03 20.09
C SER A 446 10.98 7.54 19.71
N LEU A 447 11.69 6.94 20.67
CA LEU A 447 12.99 6.29 20.41
C LEU A 447 12.86 5.19 19.36
N LEU A 448 11.78 4.42 19.45
CA LEU A 448 11.50 3.31 18.55
C LEU A 448 11.28 3.76 17.10
N GLU A 449 10.60 4.89 16.89
CA GLU A 449 10.51 5.51 15.56
C GLU A 449 11.91 5.93 15.05
N ALA A 450 12.76 6.44 15.95
CA ALA A 450 14.11 6.84 15.60
C ALA A 450 14.98 5.66 15.17
N ILE A 451 14.84 4.52 15.85
CA ILE A 451 15.52 3.26 15.50
C ILE A 451 14.99 2.75 14.14
N GLU A 452 13.68 2.78 13.89
CA GLU A 452 13.15 2.35 12.59
C GLU A 452 13.66 3.24 11.44
N TYR A 453 13.77 4.55 11.67
CA TYR A 453 14.31 5.50 10.70
C TYR A 453 15.83 5.34 10.51
N GLY A 454 16.57 5.21 11.62
CA GLY A 454 18.03 5.25 11.67
C GLY A 454 18.72 3.92 11.45
N CYS A 455 18.21 2.82 11.99
CA CYS A 455 18.92 1.54 12.07
C CYS A 455 18.66 0.59 10.90
N ARG A 456 17.69 0.88 10.02
CA ARG A 456 17.40 0.10 8.79
C ARG A 456 18.56 0.02 7.78
N CYS A 457 19.73 0.57 8.12
CA CYS A 457 20.90 0.72 7.26
C CYS A 457 22.06 -0.20 7.65
N TYR A 458 22.03 -0.77 8.86
CA TYR A 458 23.10 -1.63 9.36
C TYR A 458 22.92 -3.09 8.89
N SER A 459 21.68 -3.53 8.67
CA SER A 459 21.35 -4.92 8.33
C SER A 459 21.86 -5.33 6.94
N SER A 460 22.03 -4.40 5.99
CA SER A 460 22.46 -4.73 4.62
C SER A 460 23.98 -4.80 4.44
N SER A 461 24.77 -4.22 5.34
CA SER A 461 26.22 -4.13 5.16
C SER A 461 26.99 -5.33 5.75
N SER A 462 26.46 -6.00 6.77
CA SER A 462 27.17 -7.09 7.46
C SER A 462 27.21 -8.42 6.67
N ALA A 463 26.29 -8.61 5.72
CA ALA A 463 26.28 -9.79 4.84
C ALA A 463 27.41 -9.79 3.79
N ALA A 464 28.09 -8.66 3.58
CA ALA A 464 29.19 -8.54 2.63
C ALA A 464 30.56 -9.04 3.18
N GLY A 465 30.64 -9.41 4.46
CA GLY A 465 31.91 -9.73 5.13
C GLY A 465 32.45 -11.16 4.96
N ASN A 466 31.63 -12.13 4.52
CA ASN A 466 32.10 -13.47 4.24
C ASN A 466 32.29 -13.63 2.73
N GLY A 467 33.52 -13.36 2.26
CA GLY A 467 33.98 -13.35 0.86
C GLY A 467 33.87 -14.66 0.08
N LYS A 468 32.74 -15.35 0.17
CA LYS A 468 32.31 -16.32 -0.81
C LYS A 468 31.55 -15.54 -1.88
N GLU A 469 32.34 -14.98 -2.81
CA GLU A 469 31.88 -14.47 -4.09
C GLU A 469 30.92 -15.51 -4.70
N MET A 470 29.62 -15.34 -4.51
CA MET A 470 28.62 -16.09 -5.26
C MET A 470 28.48 -15.35 -6.58
N PRO A 471 28.92 -15.93 -7.70
CA PRO A 471 28.95 -15.23 -8.97
C PRO A 471 27.52 -14.99 -9.48
N GLY A 472 27.12 -13.71 -9.50
CA GLY A 472 26.23 -13.15 -10.52
C GLY A 472 24.73 -13.35 -10.33
N ASN A 473 24.16 -12.90 -9.21
CA ASN A 473 22.75 -12.53 -9.15
C ASN A 473 22.63 -11.02 -8.87
N ASP A 474 23.15 -10.22 -9.81
CA ASP A 474 23.17 -8.74 -9.78
C ASP A 474 21.76 -8.10 -9.94
N ASP A 475 20.68 -8.87 -9.72
CA ASP A 475 19.29 -8.45 -9.94
C ASP A 475 18.43 -8.50 -8.65
N ASP A 476 18.99 -8.90 -7.51
CA ASP A 476 18.32 -8.87 -6.18
C ASP A 476 18.58 -7.55 -5.42
N ASP A 477 19.01 -6.50 -6.13
CA ASP A 477 19.16 -5.11 -5.65
C ASP A 477 17.83 -4.45 -5.23
N ASP A 478 16.74 -5.19 -5.02
CA ASP A 478 15.41 -4.62 -4.72
C ASP A 478 15.20 -4.27 -3.23
N ASP A 479 16.17 -4.58 -2.35
CA ASP A 479 16.20 -4.15 -0.94
C ASP A 479 16.81 -2.74 -0.76
N LYS A 480 16.60 -1.85 -1.74
CA LYS A 480 17.19 -0.50 -1.77
C LYS A 480 16.81 0.32 -0.54
N ASP A 481 17.84 0.61 0.26
CA ASP A 481 18.13 1.89 0.88
C ASP A 481 16.91 2.68 1.39
N VAL A 482 16.32 2.21 2.49
CA VAL A 482 15.21 2.90 3.15
C VAL A 482 15.73 3.61 4.42
N GLY A 483 15.41 4.89 4.58
CA GLY A 483 15.73 5.67 5.80
C GLY A 483 17.12 6.31 5.79
N MET A 484 17.91 6.09 6.84
CA MET A 484 19.26 6.64 7.01
C MET A 484 20.24 6.30 5.85
N ALA A 485 19.96 5.28 5.03
CA ALA A 485 20.79 4.92 3.89
C ALA A 485 20.90 6.07 2.88
N MET A 486 19.85 6.88 2.77
CA MET A 486 19.86 8.09 1.94
C MET A 486 20.79 9.18 2.50
N TRP A 487 20.94 9.27 3.82
CA TRP A 487 21.92 10.16 4.45
C TRP A 487 23.33 9.64 4.25
N LEU A 488 23.58 8.35 4.51
CA LEU A 488 24.89 7.72 4.31
C LEU A 488 25.39 7.84 2.86
N GLY A 489 24.48 7.73 1.89
CA GLY A 489 24.79 7.94 0.46
C GLY A 489 24.96 9.41 0.05
N THR A 490 24.60 10.36 0.92
CA THR A 490 24.69 11.79 0.64
C THR A 490 25.95 12.38 1.27
N GLU A 491 26.93 12.72 0.43
CA GLU A 491 28.23 13.28 0.82
C GLU A 491 28.09 14.46 1.79
N GLY A 492 28.78 14.38 2.93
CA GLY A 492 28.86 15.44 3.94
C GLY A 492 27.58 15.67 4.78
N SER A 493 26.51 14.91 4.55
CA SER A 493 25.22 15.15 5.23
C SER A 493 25.27 14.79 6.73
N LEU A 494 25.95 13.71 7.11
CA LEU A 494 26.11 13.31 8.51
C LEU A 494 27.02 14.29 9.29
N ASP A 495 28.12 14.70 8.67
CA ASP A 495 29.03 15.70 9.26
C ASP A 495 28.34 17.06 9.44
N TRP A 496 27.43 17.41 8.51
CA TRP A 496 26.60 18.60 8.64
C TRP A 496 25.65 18.50 9.84
N VAL A 497 24.89 17.40 9.99
CA VAL A 497 24.02 17.18 11.16
C VAL A 497 24.82 17.27 12.44
N ARG A 498 25.96 16.57 12.50
CA ARG A 498 26.88 16.59 13.63
C ARG A 498 27.39 18.00 13.95
N SER A 499 27.77 18.78 12.94
CA SER A 499 28.22 20.17 13.12
C SER A 499 27.13 21.07 13.68
N VAL A 500 25.88 20.90 13.24
CA VAL A 500 24.74 21.65 13.78
C VAL A 500 24.50 21.29 15.25
N VAL A 501 24.51 20.00 15.59
CA VAL A 501 24.34 19.54 16.99
C VAL A 501 25.47 20.09 17.88
N LEU A 502 26.73 19.94 17.46
CA LEU A 502 27.89 20.43 18.22
C LEU A 502 27.86 21.96 18.38
N ARG A 503 27.48 22.71 17.35
CA ARG A 503 27.36 24.18 17.44
C ARG A 503 26.33 24.61 18.47
N VAL A 504 25.20 23.91 18.56
CA VAL A 504 24.15 24.26 19.52
C VAL A 504 24.52 23.81 20.94
N LEU A 505 25.26 22.71 21.10
CA LEU A 505 25.73 22.25 22.41
C LEU A 505 26.88 23.11 22.97
N ASN A 506 27.81 23.52 22.10
CA ASN A 506 29.01 24.31 22.43
C ASN A 506 28.81 25.81 22.30
N GLY A 507 27.75 26.25 21.63
CA GLY A 507 27.37 27.66 21.59
C GLY A 507 27.11 28.11 23.02
N ASP A 508 27.91 29.07 23.49
CA ASP A 508 27.54 29.87 24.64
C ASP A 508 26.18 30.48 24.30
N ASN A 509 25.17 30.30 25.15
CA ASN A 509 23.86 30.93 25.03
C ASN A 509 23.99 32.46 25.25
N ASP A 510 24.91 33.12 24.55
CA ASP A 510 25.15 34.56 24.55
C ASP A 510 24.11 35.28 23.66
N ASP A 511 22.93 34.67 23.51
CA ASP A 511 21.69 35.37 23.17
C ASP A 511 21.31 36.17 24.41
N GLY A 512 22.03 37.29 24.58
CA GLY A 512 21.93 38.18 25.72
C GLY A 512 20.50 38.40 26.20
N GLU A 513 20.39 38.43 27.53
CA GLU A 513 19.22 38.63 28.39
C GLU A 513 18.41 39.92 28.13
N GLU A 514 18.50 40.53 26.94
CA GLU A 514 17.85 41.80 26.61
C GLU A 514 16.62 41.59 25.72
N GLY A 515 15.49 41.32 26.36
CA GLY A 515 14.19 41.70 25.79
C GLY A 515 13.11 40.65 25.94
N TRP A 516 12.54 40.56 27.14
CA TRP A 516 11.28 39.86 27.47
C TRP A 516 10.04 40.45 26.75
N GLY A 517 10.09 40.57 25.43
CA GLY A 517 9.02 41.05 24.55
C GLY A 517 8.32 39.89 23.86
N ARG A 518 7.68 39.05 24.68
CA ARG A 518 6.90 37.84 24.35
C ARG A 518 5.85 38.08 23.25
N ARG A 519 6.25 38.07 21.98
CA ARG A 519 5.36 37.76 20.85
C ARG A 519 5.93 36.55 20.13
N SER A 520 5.43 35.40 20.57
CA SER A 520 5.54 34.11 19.91
C SER A 520 4.89 34.21 18.52
N ASP A 521 5.57 34.80 17.57
CA ASP A 521 5.19 34.65 16.18
C ASP A 521 5.37 33.19 15.83
N ARG A 522 4.24 32.52 15.58
CA ARG A 522 4.07 31.12 15.13
C ARG A 522 4.83 30.76 13.85
N SER A 523 5.66 31.66 13.33
CA SER A 523 6.65 31.38 12.29
C SER A 523 7.66 30.42 12.89
N GLY A 524 7.51 29.12 12.63
CA GLY A 524 8.34 28.04 13.17
C GLY A 524 9.82 28.06 12.72
N THR A 525 10.42 29.23 12.57
CA THR A 525 11.84 29.49 12.28
C THR A 525 12.65 29.70 13.56
N ALA A 526 12.13 29.29 14.72
CA ALA A 526 12.87 29.36 15.97
C ALA A 526 14.19 28.60 15.81
N LYS A 527 15.32 29.26 16.12
CA LYS A 527 16.65 28.64 16.13
C LYS A 527 16.65 27.45 17.09
N LEU A 528 17.36 26.38 16.73
CA LEU A 528 17.51 25.22 17.60
C LEU A 528 18.20 25.64 18.90
N THR A 529 17.63 25.29 20.04
CA THR A 529 18.17 25.65 21.35
C THR A 529 18.88 24.48 22.00
N LYS A 530 19.79 24.75 22.95
CA LYS A 530 20.41 23.69 23.75
C LYS A 530 19.38 22.87 24.53
N ALA A 531 18.27 23.49 24.96
CA ALA A 531 17.17 22.79 25.62
C ALA A 531 16.49 21.77 24.70
N ASP A 532 16.32 22.10 23.41
CA ASP A 532 15.77 21.17 22.41
C ASP A 532 16.66 19.92 22.25
N LEU A 533 17.99 20.06 22.40
CA LEU A 533 18.94 18.95 22.30
C LEU A 533 19.12 18.15 23.59
N LEU A 534 18.77 18.72 24.75
CA LEU A 534 18.89 18.09 26.07
C LEU A 534 17.57 17.49 26.56
N CYS A 535 16.44 17.71 25.87
CA CYS A 535 15.15 17.16 26.26
C CYS A 535 15.03 15.64 26.07
N TRP A 536 15.98 15.01 25.37
CA TRP A 536 15.97 13.58 25.06
C TRP A 536 15.92 12.70 26.31
N GLU A 537 16.61 13.08 27.40
CA GLU A 537 16.65 12.31 28.63
C GLU A 537 15.28 12.30 29.34
N GLY A 538 14.62 13.47 29.39
CA GLY A 538 13.28 13.60 29.96
C GLY A 538 12.26 12.78 29.18
N ARG A 539 12.25 12.90 27.84
CA ARG A 539 11.37 12.12 26.96
C ARG A 539 11.63 10.61 27.09
N LEU A 540 12.89 10.21 27.19
CA LEU A 540 13.25 8.79 27.29
C LEU A 540 12.73 8.17 28.59
N ASN A 541 12.82 8.90 29.70
CA ASN A 541 12.26 8.47 30.98
C ASN A 541 10.73 8.41 30.96
N GLU A 542 10.06 9.35 30.28
CA GLU A 542 8.60 9.34 30.10
C GLU A 542 8.14 8.12 29.28
N GLU A 543 8.85 7.79 28.19
CA GLU A 543 8.58 6.61 27.34
C GLU A 543 8.75 5.29 28.12
N GLU A 544 9.80 5.16 28.93
CA GLU A 544 9.99 3.98 29.78
C GLU A 544 8.91 3.84 30.85
N GLU A 545 8.55 4.94 31.52
CA GLU A 545 7.50 4.92 32.54
C GLU A 545 6.14 4.54 31.92
N GLU A 546 5.87 5.01 30.71
CA GLU A 546 4.68 4.62 29.97
C GLU A 546 4.68 3.14 29.60
N PHE A 547 5.80 2.62 29.11
CA PHE A 547 5.92 1.19 28.82
C PHE A 547 5.68 0.35 30.08
N GLU A 548 6.31 0.69 31.21
CA GLU A 548 6.07 -0.01 32.48
C GLU A 548 4.61 0.07 32.91
N ARG A 549 3.95 1.21 32.70
CA ARG A 549 2.53 1.39 33.01
C ARG A 549 1.65 0.50 32.13
N GLN A 550 1.96 0.37 30.85
CA GLN A 550 1.26 -0.51 29.92
C GLN A 550 1.49 -1.99 30.27
N ASP A 551 2.72 -2.38 30.59
CA ASP A 551 3.06 -3.74 31.03
C ASP A 551 2.36 -4.09 32.35
N ARG A 552 2.33 -3.18 33.33
CA ARG A 552 1.57 -3.37 34.58
C ARG A 552 0.07 -3.48 34.33
N LYS A 553 -0.49 -2.74 33.37
CA LYS A 553 -1.91 -2.90 32.98
C LYS A 553 -2.15 -4.27 32.35
N LYS A 554 -1.32 -4.69 31.39
CA LYS A 554 -1.43 -6.03 30.76
C LYS A 554 -1.32 -7.16 31.79
N LYS A 555 -0.37 -7.07 32.72
CA LYS A 555 -0.20 -8.05 33.82
C LYS A 555 -1.32 -7.98 34.85
N GLY A 556 -1.79 -6.77 35.18
CA GLY A 556 -2.80 -6.52 36.20
C GLY A 556 -4.22 -6.94 35.78
N ASP A 557 -4.56 -6.78 34.50
CA ASP A 557 -5.88 -7.21 33.97
C ASP A 557 -5.93 -8.74 33.74
N GLY A 558 -4.77 -9.40 33.59
CA GLY A 558 -4.67 -10.83 33.27
C GLY A 558 -4.29 -11.77 34.43
N SER A 559 -3.93 -11.28 35.62
CA SER A 559 -3.28 -12.09 36.66
C SER A 559 -3.83 -11.93 38.09
N LEU A 560 -5.13 -11.73 38.22
CA LEU A 560 -5.89 -12.24 39.36
C LEU A 560 -6.79 -13.38 38.86
N THR A 561 -6.18 -14.34 38.16
CA THR A 561 -6.82 -15.62 37.97
C THR A 561 -6.98 -16.24 39.36
N LYS A 562 -8.19 -16.73 39.64
CA LYS A 562 -8.64 -17.49 40.81
C LYS A 562 -7.75 -18.67 41.24
N LYS A 563 -6.59 -18.89 40.60
CA LYS A 563 -5.66 -19.98 40.88
C LYS A 563 -5.06 -19.86 42.29
N ASP A 564 -4.87 -18.64 42.80
CA ASP A 564 -4.44 -18.41 44.18
C ASP A 564 -5.58 -18.55 45.21
N GLU A 565 -6.85 -18.53 44.79
CA GLU A 565 -7.99 -18.91 45.66
C GLU A 565 -8.22 -20.44 45.67
N ALA A 566 -7.89 -21.15 44.58
CA ALA A 566 -8.02 -22.61 44.51
C ALA A 566 -6.87 -23.38 45.20
N GLN A 567 -5.67 -22.78 45.33
CA GLN A 567 -4.55 -23.40 46.06
C GLN A 567 -4.61 -23.28 47.59
N ALA A 568 -5.60 -22.56 48.14
CA ALA A 568 -5.83 -22.52 49.57
C ALA A 568 -6.78 -23.63 50.09
N GLU A 569 -7.46 -24.38 49.21
CA GLU A 569 -8.48 -25.36 49.63
C GLU A 569 -8.23 -26.82 49.25
N ASN A 570 -7.12 -27.17 48.56
CA ASN A 570 -6.88 -28.56 48.16
C ASN A 570 -5.45 -29.06 48.41
N GLU A 571 -5.07 -29.13 49.69
CA GLU A 571 -4.02 -30.05 50.17
C GLU A 571 -4.67 -31.38 50.60
N SER A 572 -4.89 -32.29 49.66
CA SER A 572 -5.02 -33.72 49.92
C SER A 572 -4.62 -34.46 48.65
N ASP A 573 -3.39 -34.97 48.58
CA ASP A 573 -3.02 -36.38 48.86
C ASP A 573 -3.39 -37.31 47.70
N ASP A 574 -2.44 -38.20 47.38
CA ASP A 574 -2.43 -39.28 46.38
C ASP A 574 -1.91 -38.86 44.99
N ASP A 575 -0.65 -39.13 44.61
CA ASP A 575 0.00 -40.45 44.39
C ASP A 575 -0.73 -41.26 43.31
N ASP A 576 -0.30 -41.13 42.06
CA ASP A 576 0.06 -42.27 41.21
C ASP A 576 0.57 -41.76 39.86
N GLY A 577 1.78 -42.22 39.50
CA GLY A 577 2.40 -41.89 38.23
C GLY A 577 1.71 -42.60 37.07
N ASP A 578 1.60 -41.92 35.93
CA ASP A 578 1.50 -42.60 34.65
C ASP A 578 2.25 -41.81 33.57
N ASP A 579 3.27 -42.50 33.02
CA ASP A 579 4.07 -42.11 31.89
C ASP A 579 3.20 -42.18 30.63
N CYS A 580 2.84 -41.02 30.06
CA CYS A 580 2.32 -40.98 28.70
C CYS A 580 2.97 -39.86 27.88
N ASP A 581 4.06 -40.26 27.22
CA ASP A 581 4.65 -39.63 26.04
C ASP A 581 3.60 -39.50 24.93
N ASP A 582 2.86 -38.38 24.84
CA ASP A 582 2.07 -38.05 23.65
C ASP A 582 2.67 -36.88 22.87
N ALA A 583 3.42 -37.28 21.84
CA ALA A 583 4.14 -36.43 20.90
C ALA A 583 3.23 -35.97 19.75
N SER A 584 2.17 -35.20 20.04
CA SER A 584 1.40 -34.49 19.02
C SER A 584 1.70 -33.00 19.05
N GLY A 585 2.88 -32.64 18.53
CA GLY A 585 3.25 -31.27 18.19
C GLY A 585 2.38 -30.75 17.05
N GLN A 586 1.28 -30.11 17.41
CA GLN A 586 0.51 -29.27 16.52
C GLN A 586 0.76 -27.84 17.02
N GLY A 587 1.70 -27.17 16.35
CA GLY A 587 2.11 -25.81 16.66
C GLY A 587 0.95 -24.85 16.45
N ASP A 588 0.26 -24.53 17.54
CA ASP A 588 -0.34 -23.23 17.74
C ASP A 588 0.83 -22.26 17.97
N ASP A 589 1.57 -22.01 16.88
CA ASP A 589 2.45 -20.85 16.75
C ASP A 589 1.53 -19.64 16.58
N ASP A 590 0.69 -19.36 17.58
CA ASP A 590 0.28 -18.00 17.87
C ASP A 590 1.59 -17.31 18.19
N ASP A 591 2.27 -16.84 17.14
CA ASP A 591 3.55 -16.17 17.21
C ASP A 591 3.41 -15.12 18.30
N ASP A 592 3.91 -15.44 19.50
CA ASP A 592 3.95 -14.58 20.68
C ASP A 592 4.74 -13.37 20.23
N PHE A 593 4.01 -12.41 19.70
CA PHE A 593 4.61 -11.29 19.02
C PHE A 593 5.11 -10.38 20.11
N VAL A 594 6.35 -10.66 20.51
CA VAL A 594 7.00 -9.98 21.61
C VAL A 594 7.11 -8.52 21.21
N ASP A 595 6.32 -7.68 21.88
CA ASP A 595 6.46 -6.23 21.75
C ASP A 595 7.93 -5.87 22.01
N PRO A 596 8.55 -5.03 21.16
CA PRO A 596 9.94 -4.63 21.36
C PRO A 596 10.14 -4.08 22.77
N ASP A 597 11.14 -4.60 23.48
CA ASP A 597 11.48 -4.20 24.85
C ASP A 597 12.01 -2.75 24.86
N VAL A 598 11.10 -1.79 25.03
CA VAL A 598 11.43 -0.35 25.03
C VAL A 598 12.50 -0.01 26.08
N PRO A 599 12.40 -0.48 27.35
CA PRO A 599 13.44 -0.30 28.35
C PRO A 599 14.82 -0.81 27.90
N MET A 600 14.88 -1.95 27.22
CA MET A 600 16.15 -2.46 26.67
C MET A 600 16.76 -1.48 25.66
N TYR A 601 15.99 -1.02 24.68
CA TYR A 601 16.46 -0.06 23.67
C TYR A 601 16.84 1.29 24.27
N ALA A 602 16.10 1.75 25.27
CA ALA A 602 16.40 2.97 26.01
C ALA A 602 17.72 2.85 26.81
N GLY A 603 17.96 1.70 27.45
CA GLY A 603 19.23 1.39 28.11
C GLY A 603 20.43 1.37 27.16
N MET A 604 20.27 0.76 25.97
CA MET A 604 21.30 0.78 24.92
C MET A 604 21.56 2.20 24.41
N PHE A 605 20.51 3.01 24.22
CA PHE A 605 20.66 4.39 23.80
C PHE A 605 21.44 5.22 24.83
N ARG A 606 21.15 5.09 26.13
CA ARG A 606 21.92 5.75 27.21
C ARG A 606 23.39 5.32 27.20
N THR A 607 23.64 4.01 27.05
CA THR A 607 25.00 3.47 26.97
C THR A 607 25.79 4.08 25.80
N ALA A 608 25.15 4.22 24.64
CA ALA A 608 25.75 4.88 23.48
C ALA A 608 26.07 6.37 23.77
N MET A 609 25.16 7.08 24.45
CA MET A 609 25.36 8.46 24.85
C MET A 609 26.52 8.62 25.85
N ASP A 610 26.64 7.71 26.83
CA ASP A 610 27.76 7.69 27.78
C ASP A 610 29.10 7.48 27.06
N TRP A 611 29.14 6.58 26.07
CA TRP A 611 30.34 6.38 25.25
C TRP A 611 30.73 7.63 24.47
N LEU A 612 29.77 8.40 23.97
CA LEU A 612 30.04 9.68 23.30
C LEU A 612 30.60 10.73 24.27
N GLN A 613 30.11 10.78 25.50
CA GLN A 613 30.62 11.66 26.54
C GLN A 613 32.06 11.27 26.94
N ASP A 614 32.31 9.99 27.19
CA ASP A 614 33.62 9.47 27.58
C ASP A 614 34.68 9.66 26.48
N ALA A 615 34.29 9.51 25.22
CA ALA A 615 35.15 9.78 24.08
C ALA A 615 35.42 11.28 23.85
N GLY A 616 34.75 12.17 24.61
CA GLY A 616 34.87 13.61 24.46
C GLY A 616 34.36 14.12 23.11
N GLU A 617 33.44 13.39 22.47
CA GLU A 617 32.95 13.72 21.12
C GLU A 617 32.22 15.07 21.08
N PHE A 618 31.56 15.46 22.17
CA PHE A 618 30.87 16.75 22.31
C PHE A 618 31.82 17.94 22.45
N LEU A 619 33.07 17.71 22.90
CA LEU A 619 34.08 18.77 23.05
C LEU A 619 34.81 19.06 21.74
N LYS A 620 34.61 18.25 20.69
CA LYS A 620 35.25 18.47 19.40
C LYS A 620 34.67 19.71 18.73
N GLU A 621 35.55 20.51 18.15
CA GLU A 621 35.12 21.65 17.33
C GLU A 621 34.31 21.15 16.14
N PRO A 622 33.22 21.86 15.74
CA PRO A 622 32.49 21.53 14.53
C PRO A 622 33.42 21.61 13.32
N SER A 623 33.82 20.47 12.76
CA SER A 623 34.80 20.39 11.67
C SER A 623 34.21 20.63 10.28
N PHE A 624 32.89 20.81 10.18
CA PHE A 624 32.23 21.02 8.90
C PHE A 624 32.32 22.50 8.52
N ASP A 625 33.37 22.83 7.75
CA ASP A 625 33.44 24.11 7.05
C ASP A 625 32.31 24.14 6.01
N TYR A 626 31.40 25.11 6.15
CA TYR A 626 30.24 25.37 5.26
C TYR A 626 30.61 25.68 3.80
N VAL A 627 31.87 25.50 3.43
CA VAL A 627 32.51 26.21 2.35
C VAL A 627 32.61 25.27 1.15
N ARG A 628 31.52 25.21 0.38
CA ARG A 628 31.73 25.49 -1.05
C ARG A 628 32.42 26.84 -1.07
N ARG A 629 33.74 26.83 -1.25
CA ARG A 629 34.47 27.97 -1.80
C ARG A 629 33.61 28.37 -2.98
N THR A 630 32.92 29.49 -2.85
CA THR A 630 32.18 30.06 -3.95
C THR A 630 33.14 30.01 -5.12
N ARG A 631 32.80 29.23 -6.14
CA ARG A 631 33.55 29.17 -7.39
C ARG A 631 33.29 30.48 -8.18
N ASP A 632 33.28 31.59 -7.45
CA ASP A 632 33.19 32.99 -7.87
C ASP A 632 34.58 33.64 -7.88
N GLU A 633 35.64 32.86 -7.68
CA GLU A 633 36.92 33.17 -8.30
C GLU A 633 36.94 32.62 -9.73
N THR A 634 35.95 33.00 -10.55
CA THR A 634 36.28 33.41 -11.91
C THR A 634 37.17 34.63 -11.74
N SER A 635 38.46 34.35 -11.60
CA SER A 635 39.55 35.24 -11.95
C SER A 635 39.12 36.11 -13.12
N GLY A 636 38.87 37.38 -12.82
CA GLY A 636 39.06 38.43 -13.79
C GLY A 636 40.53 38.37 -14.21
N GLU A 637 40.81 37.62 -15.26
CA GLU A 637 41.97 37.88 -16.10
C GLU A 637 41.57 39.07 -16.95
N GLU A 638 41.84 40.26 -16.39
CA GLU A 638 41.99 41.49 -17.14
C GLU A 638 43.19 41.31 -18.10
N ASP A 639 42.93 40.82 -19.31
CA ASP A 639 43.88 40.96 -20.41
C ASP A 639 43.81 42.40 -20.95
N ASP A 640 44.58 43.26 -20.29
CA ASP A 640 44.97 44.59 -20.77
C ASP A 640 46.04 44.46 -21.88
N ALA A 641 45.60 44.78 -23.11
CA ALA A 641 46.33 45.37 -24.24
C ALA A 641 47.81 45.00 -24.51
N THR A 642 48.05 44.35 -25.66
CA THR A 642 49.08 44.83 -26.61
C THR A 642 48.68 44.65 -28.07
N SER A 643 48.49 45.80 -28.73
CA SER A 643 48.66 46.10 -30.16
C SER A 643 49.57 45.13 -30.93
N VAL A 644 49.10 44.60 -32.07
CA VAL A 644 49.79 44.61 -33.40
C VAL A 644 48.73 44.34 -34.48
N GLY A 645 48.70 45.18 -35.52
CA GLY A 645 47.74 45.14 -36.61
C GLY A 645 47.98 44.04 -37.66
N GLY A 646 47.06 43.97 -38.62
CA GLY A 646 47.18 43.12 -39.81
C GLY A 646 45.85 42.96 -40.51
N ASP A 647 45.68 43.73 -41.59
CA ASP A 647 44.68 43.54 -42.63
C ASP A 647 44.60 42.07 -43.09
N ASN A 648 43.40 41.53 -43.28
CA ASN A 648 43.09 40.87 -44.56
C ASN A 648 41.60 40.61 -44.77
N GLU A 649 41.26 40.74 -46.03
CA GLU A 649 39.94 40.72 -46.66
C GLU A 649 39.32 39.32 -46.80
N GLU A 650 38.05 39.36 -47.21
CA GLU A 650 37.34 38.43 -48.11
C GLU A 650 36.57 37.20 -47.58
N GLU A 651 35.25 37.30 -47.81
CA GLU A 651 34.29 36.31 -48.36
C GLU A 651 34.22 34.89 -47.78
N GLU A 652 33.03 34.48 -47.30
CA GLU A 652 32.07 33.77 -48.15
C GLU A 652 30.71 33.49 -47.46
N LYS A 653 29.69 33.31 -48.30
CA LYS A 653 28.27 33.11 -48.02
C LYS A 653 27.93 31.68 -47.55
N GLY A 654 26.78 31.56 -46.87
CA GLY A 654 25.94 30.35 -46.79
C GLY A 654 25.16 30.33 -45.47
N ASP A 655 23.92 30.81 -45.40
CA ASP A 655 22.64 30.16 -45.77
C ASP A 655 22.34 28.84 -45.03
N SER A 656 21.05 28.68 -44.71
CA SER A 656 20.37 27.65 -43.90
C SER A 656 20.48 27.83 -42.37
N GLY A 657 19.42 27.76 -41.58
CA GLY A 657 18.03 27.49 -41.89
C GLY A 657 17.20 27.53 -40.60
N THR A 658 16.01 28.10 -40.73
CA THR A 658 14.90 28.19 -39.78
C THR A 658 14.66 26.92 -38.95
N SER A 659 14.68 27.04 -37.62
CA SER A 659 13.97 26.12 -36.71
C SER A 659 12.81 26.85 -36.04
N VAL A 660 11.62 26.59 -36.55
CA VAL A 660 10.34 26.89 -35.88
C VAL A 660 10.15 25.82 -34.80
N HIS A 661 10.16 26.21 -33.53
CA HIS A 661 9.62 25.40 -32.46
C HIS A 661 8.36 26.11 -31.93
N ASP A 662 7.22 25.62 -32.39
CA ASP A 662 5.92 25.87 -31.77
C ASP A 662 5.82 24.97 -30.53
N ASP A 663 5.94 25.56 -29.33
CA ASP A 663 5.51 24.92 -28.09
C ASP A 663 4.18 25.54 -27.66
N ASP A 664 3.13 24.75 -27.92
CA ASP A 664 1.73 24.99 -27.64
C ASP A 664 1.48 24.73 -26.14
N HIS A 665 1.62 25.77 -25.31
CA HIS A 665 1.20 25.74 -23.91
C HIS A 665 -0.32 26.01 -23.83
N SER A 666 -1.09 24.94 -23.68
CA SER A 666 -2.50 25.00 -23.28
C SER A 666 -2.61 25.44 -21.82
N SER A 667 -2.91 26.72 -21.62
CA SER A 667 -3.44 27.25 -20.36
C SER A 667 -4.94 26.89 -20.26
N GLU A 668 -5.28 25.92 -19.41
CA GLU A 668 -6.65 25.77 -18.92
C GLU A 668 -6.91 26.84 -17.86
N ASP A 669 -7.41 27.98 -18.32
CA ASP A 669 -8.05 28.99 -17.48
C ASP A 669 -9.35 28.41 -16.92
N ASN A 670 -9.35 28.06 -15.63
CA ASN A 670 -10.57 27.73 -14.91
C ASN A 670 -11.07 28.97 -14.16
N ASP A 671 -11.90 29.71 -14.88
CA ASP A 671 -12.65 30.89 -14.47
C ASP A 671 -13.70 30.49 -13.40
N SER A 672 -13.37 30.66 -12.12
CA SER A 672 -14.31 30.45 -11.02
C SER A 672 -15.01 31.77 -10.72
N SER A 673 -16.11 31.99 -11.44
CA SER A 673 -17.03 33.09 -11.19
C SER A 673 -17.60 33.01 -9.78
N SER A 674 -17.33 34.06 -9.02
CA SER A 674 -18.10 34.54 -7.89
C SER A 674 -19.60 34.45 -8.13
N ASN A 675 -20.33 33.79 -7.22
CA ASN A 675 -21.77 34.05 -7.05
C ASN A 675 -22.07 34.32 -5.57
N SER A 676 -22.08 35.61 -5.26
CA SER A 676 -22.70 36.21 -4.09
C SER A 676 -24.22 36.25 -4.25
N SER A 677 -24.93 36.07 -3.12
CA SER A 677 -26.32 36.49 -2.84
C SER A 677 -27.45 35.49 -3.14
N ALA A 678 -27.92 34.81 -2.09
CA ALA A 678 -29.29 34.93 -1.52
C ALA A 678 -29.34 34.22 -0.16
#